data_AF-A0A1I8BY50-F1
#
_entry.id   AF-A0A1I8BY50-F1
#
_cell.length_a   1.000
_cell.length_b   1.000
_cell.length_c   1.000
_cell.angle_alpha   90.00
_cell.angle_beta   90.00
_cell.angle_gamma   90.00
#
_symmetry.space_group_name_H-M   'P 1'
#
loop_
_entity.id
_entity.type
_entity.pdbx_description
1 polymer ?
#
loop_
_entity_poly.entity_id
_entity_poly.type
_entity_poly.pdbx_seq_one_letter_code
_entity_poly.pdbx_strand_id
1 'polypeptide(L)'
;MAWNELWKSDRHVKTLSYSALASTAATQFLSTNSLINVDQVRVGLADMSLHKTVLEQHCPTNGISECVPGKYRSYTGHCNNVREPLWGAAYEPLRRMKPPVYTDGIEKPRELSISQGNPPLPSPRIISNKLLNGSTSSTKSQKHSCSLLLAQWAQFIYEDIARIGTNRIFSSESSRNSASIPMPCCAEQHPECLPIITDTDDLPYRARGQCLPYARSMASPRLNCSLGPREQANLVSSFIDGSHIYGSNEDETSNLRTFSNGLMKTNPQPSRQDLLPSDLDFVVCQSSSSFRPCFLSASRMVNLLPTAAALHTIWIRQHNRLARNLKIINPIWEDERLFQEARRIVIAQKTNPGTLNEYASSAGLFFFSLFPGALGFTDSKGEISQQRAIGNLFNDPSSIYQKGRLEGVIRTLLNEPVTRLNAPHIDVEFRDKFMRGPDKYGVDLAAMIIQMGRDHGLDSFTSWRKFCGLSRPTTFTELRDIFLSESPFEEFESIYAHVDDIDLFVSGLAERPLPGAFLGPTFSCIIERQFEKLRHGDRFWYENFFEPSAFTLKQLSTIKESTMAGIICDNTDDIGMIQPNVFQQADNYLNCPIDCNTTSIIPRLNLNHWRDEEPRRQLPITKETLEKAVRLGAEQFRRLQEAENGRLNRQPRPTAGDLHQIPSALFTHASLMAPKRESLDIALTAGILSETTKILIRGVALNVSERLPSELSVETLQRLLPEVDVSRVVGNFTALLGGHTQNRRECLPKPLPCDHTAIYSFDLPRTKGRNGRPLPSARHVSNLVHLEALPENESESRFHVKFSHMVMQFGQILDHDMTHSPVARGPNNAILNCSRCDSFDTLSVHCFPIQIDPSDPHFPGRHSDGSPRCMPFTRSLLGQLTLGS
;
A
#
# COMPACT_ATOMS: atom_id res chain seq x y z
N MET A 1 -9.13 -10.77 30.89
CA MET A 1 -9.75 -11.30 29.64
C MET A 1 -9.78 -10.26 28.53
N ALA A 2 -10.28 -9.05 28.78
CA ALA A 2 -10.52 -8.06 27.72
C ALA A 2 -9.29 -7.48 26.97
N TRP A 3 -8.10 -7.31 27.59
CA TRP A 3 -6.87 -6.89 26.88
C TRP A 3 -6.52 -7.85 25.73
N ASN A 4 -6.46 -9.15 26.02
CA ASN A 4 -6.15 -10.17 25.03
C ASN A 4 -7.21 -10.27 23.91
N GLU A 5 -8.46 -9.84 24.16
CA GLU A 5 -9.53 -9.82 23.16
C GLU A 5 -9.43 -8.66 22.16
N LEU A 6 -8.89 -7.51 22.58
CA LEU A 6 -8.62 -6.38 21.69
C LEU A 6 -7.41 -6.65 20.78
N TRP A 7 -6.39 -7.34 21.29
CA TRP A 7 -5.17 -7.74 20.57
C TRP A 7 -5.23 -9.19 20.08
N LYS A 8 -6.45 -9.67 19.77
CA LYS A 8 -6.69 -11.04 19.32
C LYS A 8 -5.96 -11.30 18.00
N SER A 9 -5.13 -12.32 18.00
CA SER A 9 -4.54 -12.90 16.79
C SER A 9 -5.51 -13.88 16.11
N ASP A 10 -5.40 -13.96 14.79
CA ASP A 10 -6.12 -14.93 13.98
C ASP A 10 -5.31 -16.22 13.75
N ARG A 11 -5.94 -17.22 13.12
CA ARG A 11 -5.34 -18.53 12.89
C ARG A 11 -4.23 -18.50 11.83
N HIS A 12 -4.29 -17.56 10.88
CA HIS A 12 -3.27 -17.40 9.85
C HIS A 12 -1.93 -17.00 10.47
N VAL A 13 -1.95 -16.03 11.39
CA VAL A 13 -0.76 -15.60 12.14
C VAL A 13 -0.18 -16.74 12.96
N LYS A 14 -1.02 -17.60 13.55
CA LYS A 14 -0.55 -18.77 14.31
C LYS A 14 0.27 -19.71 13.45
N THR A 15 -0.19 -19.97 12.23
CA THR A 15 0.54 -20.81 11.27
C THR A 15 1.88 -20.17 10.91
N LEU A 16 1.93 -18.87 10.64
CA LEU A 16 3.17 -18.14 10.35
C LEU A 16 4.15 -18.16 11.54
N SER A 17 3.63 -17.98 12.76
CA SER A 17 4.44 -17.95 13.97
C SER A 17 5.14 -19.29 14.25
N TYR A 18 4.57 -20.42 13.82
CA TYR A 18 5.22 -21.72 13.99
C TYR A 18 6.59 -21.76 13.29
N SER A 19 6.66 -21.26 12.07
CA SER A 19 7.88 -21.13 11.27
C SER A 19 8.94 -20.27 11.97
N ALA A 20 8.50 -19.15 12.53
CA ALA A 20 9.36 -18.21 13.24
C ALA A 20 9.95 -18.85 14.51
N LEU A 21 9.13 -19.56 15.27
CA LEU A 21 9.56 -20.27 16.48
C LEU A 21 10.55 -21.39 16.15
N ALA A 22 10.33 -22.13 15.06
CA ALA A 22 11.29 -23.13 14.59
C ALA A 22 12.64 -22.51 14.20
N SER A 23 12.62 -21.38 13.48
CA SER A 23 13.85 -20.63 13.14
C SER A 23 14.58 -20.11 14.38
N THR A 24 13.82 -19.61 15.37
CA THR A 24 14.37 -19.10 16.63
C THR A 24 15.00 -20.23 17.45
N ALA A 25 14.33 -21.39 17.55
CA ALA A 25 14.86 -22.57 18.23
C ALA A 25 16.13 -23.11 17.55
N ALA A 26 16.18 -23.12 16.22
CA ALA A 26 17.38 -23.49 15.47
C ALA A 26 18.54 -22.50 15.72
N THR A 27 18.24 -21.20 15.77
CA THR A 27 19.21 -20.15 16.12
C THR A 27 19.76 -20.36 17.54
N GLN A 28 18.89 -20.68 18.50
CA GLN A 28 19.27 -21.00 19.87
C GLN A 28 20.22 -22.21 19.92
N PHE A 29 19.90 -23.27 19.21
CA PHE A 29 20.73 -24.48 19.15
C PHE A 29 22.11 -24.20 18.55
N LEU A 30 22.19 -23.38 17.49
CA LEU A 30 23.47 -22.99 16.89
C LEU A 30 24.29 -22.10 17.83
N SER A 31 23.65 -21.17 18.54
CA SER A 31 24.33 -20.28 19.48
C SER A 31 24.88 -21.01 20.71
N THR A 32 24.23 -22.08 21.16
CA THR A 32 24.69 -22.85 22.32
C THR A 32 25.75 -23.90 21.97
N ASN A 33 25.73 -24.44 20.75
CA ASN A 33 26.66 -25.50 20.32
C ASN A 33 27.81 -25.02 19.42
N SER A 34 27.78 -23.79 18.93
CA SER A 34 28.84 -23.19 18.10
C SER A 34 29.52 -22.03 18.83
N LEU A 35 30.79 -21.74 18.53
CA LEU A 35 31.53 -20.60 19.07
C LEU A 35 31.10 -19.26 18.43
N ILE A 36 29.80 -19.01 18.27
CA ILE A 36 29.27 -17.77 17.70
C ILE A 36 28.85 -16.80 18.81
N ASN A 37 29.23 -15.53 18.68
CA ASN A 37 28.89 -14.49 19.65
C ASN A 37 27.55 -13.81 19.34
N VAL A 38 27.05 -13.00 20.28
CA VAL A 38 25.75 -12.30 20.16
C VAL A 38 25.64 -11.43 18.90
N ASP A 39 26.72 -10.78 18.47
CA ASP A 39 26.71 -9.95 17.27
C ASP A 39 26.63 -10.79 15.98
N GLN A 40 27.32 -11.94 15.97
CA GLN A 40 27.23 -12.92 14.87
C GLN A 40 25.83 -13.54 14.80
N VAL A 41 25.15 -13.72 15.93
CA VAL A 41 23.75 -14.16 15.98
C VAL A 41 22.82 -13.07 15.46
N ARG A 42 23.00 -11.83 15.91
CA ARG A 42 22.13 -10.70 15.55
C ARG A 42 22.21 -10.31 14.07
N VAL A 43 23.42 -10.30 13.52
CA VAL A 43 23.70 -9.81 12.16
C VAL A 43 24.02 -10.96 11.21
N GLY A 44 24.92 -11.87 11.60
CA GLY A 44 25.41 -12.91 10.71
C GLY A 44 24.37 -14.00 10.38
N LEU A 45 23.69 -14.53 11.39
CA LEU A 45 22.64 -15.54 11.17
C LEU A 45 21.40 -14.95 10.49
N ALA A 46 21.21 -13.63 10.56
CA ALA A 46 20.08 -12.93 9.95
C ALA A 46 20.01 -13.06 8.43
N ASP A 47 21.15 -13.28 7.78
CA ASP A 47 21.25 -13.45 6.33
C ASP A 47 21.26 -14.93 5.91
N MET A 48 21.28 -15.86 6.87
CA MET A 48 21.31 -17.29 6.58
C MET A 48 19.90 -17.83 6.32
N SER A 49 19.57 -18.01 5.05
CA SER A 49 18.27 -18.54 4.63
C SER A 49 18.10 -20.02 4.98
N LEU A 50 16.87 -20.39 5.37
CA LEU A 50 16.46 -21.78 5.57
C LEU A 50 16.05 -22.50 4.27
N HIS A 51 16.06 -21.81 3.12
CA HIS A 51 15.81 -22.46 1.83
C HIS A 51 16.82 -23.57 1.55
N LYS A 52 16.35 -24.69 0.99
CA LYS A 52 17.12 -25.92 0.74
C LYS A 52 17.58 -26.66 2.01
N THR A 53 16.98 -26.36 3.16
CA THR A 53 17.18 -27.12 4.40
C THR A 53 15.95 -27.98 4.72
N VAL A 54 16.08 -28.91 5.68
CA VAL A 54 14.92 -29.67 6.20
C VAL A 54 13.85 -28.77 6.85
N LEU A 55 14.20 -27.52 7.20
CA LEU A 55 13.29 -26.54 7.78
C LEU A 55 12.54 -25.71 6.71
N GLU A 56 12.89 -25.83 5.42
CA GLU A 56 12.23 -25.10 4.34
C GLU A 56 10.73 -25.39 4.27
N GLN A 57 10.30 -26.60 4.59
CA GLN A 57 8.89 -26.99 4.66
C GLN A 57 8.06 -26.16 5.65
N HIS A 58 8.72 -25.49 6.59
CA HIS A 58 8.09 -24.59 7.54
C HIS A 58 8.12 -23.14 7.07
N CYS A 59 8.88 -22.77 6.05
CA CYS A 59 8.90 -21.39 5.56
C CYS A 59 7.57 -20.99 4.90
N PRO A 60 7.09 -19.75 5.12
CA PRO A 60 5.95 -19.24 4.36
C PRO A 60 6.30 -19.22 2.87
N THR A 61 5.44 -19.82 2.05
CA THR A 61 5.59 -19.78 0.59
C THR A 61 5.03 -18.46 0.07
N ASN A 62 5.90 -17.62 -0.51
CA ASN A 62 5.43 -16.44 -1.22
C ASN A 62 4.82 -16.88 -2.57
N GLY A 63 3.48 -16.85 -2.65
CA GLY A 63 2.74 -17.19 -3.85
C GLY A 63 2.76 -16.11 -4.94
N ILE A 64 3.41 -14.97 -4.69
CA ILE A 64 3.46 -13.84 -5.62
C ILE A 64 4.70 -13.97 -6.51
N SER A 65 4.50 -14.50 -7.72
CA SER A 65 5.55 -14.59 -8.75
C SER A 65 5.74 -13.26 -9.50
N GLU A 66 4.68 -12.46 -9.64
CA GLU A 66 4.69 -11.17 -10.35
C GLU A 66 3.61 -10.25 -9.79
N CYS A 67 3.92 -8.96 -9.66
CA CYS A 67 2.97 -7.94 -9.23
C CYS A 67 2.24 -7.34 -10.44
N VAL A 68 0.94 -7.61 -10.55
CA VAL A 68 0.11 -7.08 -11.63
C VAL A 68 -0.01 -5.55 -11.51
N PRO A 69 0.29 -4.77 -12.57
CA PRO A 69 0.05 -3.33 -12.59
C PRO A 69 -1.43 -3.04 -12.35
N GLY A 70 -1.74 -2.21 -11.36
CA GLY A 70 -3.11 -1.93 -10.95
C GLY A 70 -3.27 -0.55 -10.35
N LYS A 71 -4.47 0.02 -10.55
CA LYS A 71 -4.83 1.37 -10.07
C LYS A 71 -4.98 1.43 -8.55
N TYR A 72 -5.52 0.37 -7.94
CA TYR A 72 -5.91 0.35 -6.53
C TYR A 72 -4.93 -0.46 -5.67
N ARG A 73 -4.88 -0.11 -4.38
CA ARG A 73 -4.12 -0.84 -3.37
C ARG A 73 -4.77 -2.20 -3.13
N SER A 74 -3.96 -3.24 -2.98
CA SER A 74 -4.43 -4.50 -2.38
C SER A 74 -4.91 -4.25 -0.93
N TYR A 75 -5.79 -5.10 -0.40
CA TYR A 75 -6.23 -5.00 1.00
C TYR A 75 -5.10 -5.35 1.97
N THR A 76 -4.24 -6.28 1.56
CA THR A 76 -3.12 -6.76 2.37
C THR A 76 -1.90 -5.86 2.29
N GLY A 77 -1.84 -4.87 1.40
CA GLY A 77 -0.64 -4.04 1.17
C GLY A 77 0.43 -4.68 0.28
N HIS A 78 0.25 -5.94 -0.12
CA HIS A 78 1.13 -6.61 -1.10
C HIS A 78 1.25 -5.84 -2.42
N CYS A 79 2.41 -5.94 -3.06
CA CYS A 79 2.71 -5.30 -4.35
C CYS A 79 2.60 -3.77 -4.33
N ASN A 80 2.68 -3.15 -3.14
CA ASN A 80 2.98 -1.72 -3.06
C ASN A 80 4.38 -1.46 -3.64
N ASN A 81 5.38 -2.14 -3.09
CA ASN A 81 6.70 -2.24 -3.69
C ASN A 81 6.72 -3.40 -4.70
N VAL A 82 6.99 -3.10 -5.97
CA VAL A 82 6.98 -4.10 -7.07
C VAL A 82 8.20 -5.01 -7.03
N ARG A 83 9.34 -4.51 -6.52
CA ARG A 83 10.58 -5.29 -6.40
C ARG A 83 10.55 -6.21 -5.18
N GLU A 84 9.95 -5.74 -4.10
CA GLU A 84 9.86 -6.43 -2.81
C GLU A 84 8.40 -6.51 -2.37
N PRO A 85 7.61 -7.45 -2.93
CA PRO A 85 6.14 -7.46 -2.84
C PRO A 85 5.57 -7.52 -1.41
N LEU A 86 6.35 -8.03 -0.46
CA LEU A 86 5.96 -8.19 0.95
C LEU A 86 6.22 -6.93 1.80
N TRP A 87 6.96 -5.94 1.29
CA TRP A 87 7.31 -4.78 2.12
C TRP A 87 6.08 -3.96 2.53
N GLY A 88 5.83 -3.92 3.84
CA GLY A 88 4.69 -3.21 4.42
C GLY A 88 3.36 -3.95 4.29
N ALA A 89 3.35 -5.19 3.79
CA ALA A 89 2.15 -6.00 3.76
C ALA A 89 1.73 -6.43 5.18
N ALA A 90 0.44 -6.74 5.34
CA ALA A 90 -0.09 -7.32 6.56
C ALA A 90 0.52 -8.71 6.80
N TYR A 91 0.66 -9.06 8.07
CA TYR A 91 1.27 -10.29 8.59
C TYR A 91 2.79 -10.40 8.45
N GLU A 92 3.44 -9.39 7.87
CA GLU A 92 4.89 -9.33 7.75
C GLU A 92 5.56 -8.81 9.03
N PRO A 93 6.85 -9.13 9.25
CA PRO A 93 7.59 -8.66 10.42
C PRO A 93 7.71 -7.13 10.45
N LEU A 94 7.54 -6.54 11.64
CA LEU A 94 7.81 -5.12 11.87
C LEU A 94 9.26 -4.78 11.52
N ARG A 95 9.48 -3.69 10.79
CA ARG A 95 10.83 -3.22 10.44
C ARG A 95 11.48 -2.57 11.65
N ARG A 96 12.80 -2.73 11.78
CA ARG A 96 13.60 -2.17 12.88
C ARG A 96 14.61 -1.14 12.37
N MET A 97 14.82 -0.06 13.11
CA MET A 97 15.89 0.89 12.84
C MET A 97 17.21 0.48 13.51
N LYS A 98 17.14 -0.32 14.58
CA LYS A 98 18.28 -0.88 15.29
C LYS A 98 18.12 -2.39 15.48
N PRO A 99 19.22 -3.16 15.57
CA PRO A 99 19.14 -4.58 15.94
C PRO A 99 18.42 -4.76 17.29
N PRO A 100 17.65 -5.85 17.47
CA PRO A 100 16.96 -6.12 18.72
C PRO A 100 17.93 -6.43 19.86
N VAL A 101 17.56 -6.02 21.08
CA VAL A 101 18.31 -6.24 22.31
C VAL A 101 17.58 -7.26 23.19
N TYR A 102 17.88 -8.53 22.97
CA TYR A 102 17.51 -9.64 23.83
C TYR A 102 18.65 -10.03 24.76
N THR A 103 18.32 -10.58 25.94
CA THR A 103 19.28 -11.00 26.98
C THR A 103 20.23 -12.08 26.47
N ASP A 104 19.70 -13.04 25.71
CA ASP A 104 20.45 -14.10 25.03
C ASP A 104 20.87 -13.72 23.60
N GLY A 105 20.53 -12.51 23.16
CA GLY A 105 20.74 -12.06 21.79
C GLY A 105 19.76 -12.62 20.76
N ILE A 106 18.81 -13.49 21.15
CA ILE A 106 17.95 -14.25 20.24
C ILE A 106 16.48 -13.91 20.49
N GLU A 107 15.96 -14.23 21.67
CA GLU A 107 14.54 -14.01 21.95
C GLU A 107 14.21 -13.78 23.41
N LYS A 108 15.12 -14.09 24.36
CA LYS A 108 14.85 -13.91 25.78
C LYS A 108 14.71 -12.41 26.08
N PRO A 109 13.54 -11.94 26.54
CA PRO A 109 13.30 -10.53 26.83
C PRO A 109 14.36 -9.93 27.75
N ARG A 110 14.50 -8.61 27.72
CA ARG A 110 15.42 -7.90 28.60
C ARG A 110 14.97 -8.04 30.06
N GLU A 111 15.74 -8.77 30.86
CA GLU A 111 15.40 -9.12 32.25
C GLU A 111 16.45 -8.66 33.26
N LEU A 112 17.69 -8.40 32.83
CA LEU A 112 18.80 -8.07 33.70
C LEU A 112 19.33 -6.66 33.38
N SER A 113 19.71 -5.94 34.43
CA SER A 113 20.40 -4.66 34.38
C SER A 113 21.81 -4.82 33.82
N ILE A 114 22.33 -3.77 33.19
CA ILE A 114 23.73 -3.72 32.75
C ILE A 114 24.73 -3.40 33.88
N SER A 115 24.23 -3.10 35.09
CA SER A 115 25.06 -2.82 36.26
C SER A 115 25.84 -4.05 36.73
N GLN A 116 26.91 -3.82 37.50
CA GLN A 116 27.75 -4.89 38.02
C GLN A 116 26.92 -5.92 38.82
N GLY A 117 27.06 -7.20 38.47
CA GLY A 117 26.30 -8.29 39.08
C GLY A 117 24.98 -8.63 38.36
N ASN A 118 24.63 -7.91 37.29
CA ASN A 118 23.45 -8.13 36.45
C ASN A 118 22.16 -8.33 37.27
N PRO A 119 21.79 -7.42 38.21
CA PRO A 119 20.58 -7.57 38.99
C PRO A 119 19.33 -7.53 38.08
N PRO A 120 18.19 -8.13 38.49
CA PRO A 120 16.96 -8.08 37.71
C PRO A 120 16.51 -6.65 37.43
N LEU A 121 15.98 -6.40 36.23
CA LEU A 121 15.30 -5.15 35.91
C LEU A 121 14.03 -4.99 36.76
N PRO A 122 13.68 -3.75 37.13
CA PRO A 122 12.49 -3.48 37.92
C PRO A 122 11.22 -3.97 37.20
N SER A 123 10.25 -4.45 37.99
CA SER A 123 8.95 -4.85 37.45
C SER A 123 8.27 -3.67 36.74
N PRO A 124 7.69 -3.86 35.54
CA PRO A 124 6.89 -2.85 34.85
C PRO A 124 5.80 -2.24 35.72
N ARG A 125 5.21 -3.03 36.65
CA ARG A 125 4.18 -2.52 37.57
C ARG A 125 4.75 -1.54 38.60
N ILE A 126 5.97 -1.81 39.10
CA ILE A 126 6.65 -0.89 40.02
C ILE A 126 6.98 0.43 39.31
N ILE A 127 7.50 0.34 38.08
CA ILE A 127 7.76 1.51 37.23
C ILE A 127 6.48 2.32 37.01
N SER A 128 5.39 1.65 36.64
CA SER A 128 4.08 2.27 36.41
C SER A 128 3.55 3.02 37.64
N ASN A 129 3.63 2.39 38.81
CA ASN A 129 3.14 2.95 40.08
C ASN A 129 3.99 4.12 40.59
N LYS A 130 5.31 4.08 40.41
CA LYS A 130 6.23 5.09 40.95
C LYS A 130 6.55 6.21 39.98
N LEU A 131 6.70 5.90 38.69
CA LEU A 131 7.17 6.87 37.69
C LEU A 131 6.06 7.46 36.83
N LEU A 132 4.95 6.74 36.61
CA LEU A 132 3.85 7.19 35.74
C LEU A 132 2.61 7.65 36.51
N ASN A 133 2.72 7.76 37.83
CA ASN A 133 1.68 8.29 38.73
C ASN A 133 1.75 9.82 38.92
N GLY A 134 2.53 10.52 38.09
CA GLY A 134 2.80 11.95 38.25
C GLY A 134 1.52 12.76 38.47
N SER A 135 1.59 13.76 39.34
CA SER A 135 0.47 14.66 39.61
C SER A 135 0.15 15.46 38.34
N THR A 136 -1.09 15.44 37.89
CA THR A 136 -1.59 16.53 37.05
C THR A 136 -1.56 17.80 37.88
N SER A 137 -1.24 18.95 37.29
CA SER A 137 -1.34 20.21 38.03
C SER A 137 -2.81 20.42 38.40
N SER A 138 -3.15 20.30 39.69
CA SER A 138 -4.46 20.60 40.26
C SER A 138 -4.82 22.09 40.21
N THR A 139 -3.97 22.92 39.64
CA THR A 139 -4.27 24.32 39.35
C THR A 139 -5.28 24.39 38.21
N LYS A 140 -6.53 24.71 38.57
CA LYS A 140 -7.69 25.03 37.72
C LYS A 140 -7.47 26.06 36.58
N SER A 141 -6.25 26.39 36.15
CA SER A 141 -5.99 27.62 35.37
C SER A 141 -5.33 27.49 34.00
N GLN A 142 -4.84 26.33 33.53
CA GLN A 142 -4.37 26.23 32.13
C GLN A 142 -4.74 24.90 31.46
N LYS A 143 -5.93 24.86 30.85
CA LYS A 143 -6.31 23.84 29.87
C LYS A 143 -5.32 23.87 28.69
N HIS A 144 -4.96 22.72 28.12
CA HIS A 144 -4.16 22.68 26.89
C HIS A 144 -4.96 23.29 25.73
N SER A 145 -4.28 23.93 24.77
CA SER A 145 -4.90 24.53 23.58
C SER A 145 -5.33 23.51 22.52
N CYS A 146 -5.10 22.21 22.74
CA CYS A 146 -5.44 21.14 21.80
C CYS A 146 -6.65 20.37 22.29
N SER A 147 -7.53 20.01 21.37
CA SER A 147 -8.73 19.22 21.65
C SER A 147 -8.42 17.73 21.77
N LEU A 148 -9.30 17.02 22.46
CA LEU A 148 -9.23 15.58 22.65
C LEU A 148 -9.26 14.81 21.31
N LEU A 149 -9.81 15.42 20.25
CA LEU A 149 -9.73 14.88 18.90
C LEU A 149 -8.29 14.59 18.47
N LEU A 150 -7.29 15.34 18.94
CA LEU A 150 -5.89 15.05 18.63
C LEU A 150 -5.44 13.69 19.18
N ALA A 151 -5.77 13.40 20.44
CA ALA A 151 -5.44 12.11 21.06
C ALA A 151 -6.21 10.97 20.36
N GLN A 152 -7.48 11.18 20.05
CA GLN A 152 -8.31 10.20 19.34
C GLN A 152 -7.83 9.97 17.90
N TRP A 153 -7.34 11.01 17.22
CA TRP A 153 -6.76 10.91 15.88
C TRP A 153 -5.44 10.18 15.88
N ALA A 154 -4.58 10.42 16.88
CA ALA A 154 -3.34 9.66 17.06
C ALA A 154 -3.63 8.15 17.24
N GLN A 155 -4.63 7.79 18.05
CA GLN A 155 -5.11 6.40 18.15
C GLN A 155 -5.62 5.88 16.79
N PHE A 156 -6.44 6.67 16.09
CA PHE A 156 -7.04 6.28 14.80
C PHE A 156 -5.97 5.99 13.72
N ILE A 157 -4.92 6.82 13.65
CA ILE A 157 -3.79 6.58 12.75
C ILE A 157 -2.96 5.39 13.19
N TYR A 158 -2.68 5.25 14.49
CA TYR A 158 -1.94 4.10 15.02
C TYR A 158 -2.58 2.77 14.61
N GLU A 159 -3.91 2.65 14.72
CA GLU A 159 -4.65 1.44 14.33
C GLU A 159 -4.66 1.16 12.82
N ASP A 160 -4.39 2.17 11.98
CA ASP A 160 -4.26 2.01 10.52
C ASP A 160 -2.97 1.28 10.16
N ILE A 161 -1.91 1.56 10.90
CA ILE A 161 -0.57 1.18 10.49
C ILE A 161 0.03 0.09 11.38
N ALA A 162 -0.48 -0.11 12.59
CA ALA A 162 0.10 -1.02 13.58
C ALA A 162 -0.97 -1.80 14.36
N ARG A 163 -0.85 -3.14 14.35
CA ARG A 163 -1.64 -4.03 15.20
C ARG A 163 -0.80 -5.24 15.60
N ILE A 164 -0.44 -5.35 16.87
CA ILE A 164 0.43 -6.43 17.36
C ILE A 164 -0.44 -7.54 17.96
N GLY A 165 -0.34 -8.76 17.43
CA GLY A 165 -1.09 -9.91 17.95
C GLY A 165 -0.41 -10.58 19.13
N THR A 166 -1.16 -10.98 20.15
CA THR A 166 -0.65 -11.80 21.27
C THR A 166 -0.80 -13.29 21.00
N ASN A 167 0.07 -14.13 21.57
CA ASN A 167 -0.12 -15.59 21.53
C ASN A 167 -1.38 -16.06 22.25
N ARG A 168 -2.03 -17.10 21.70
CA ARG A 168 -3.32 -17.64 22.15
C ARG A 168 -3.41 -19.15 22.00
N ILE A 169 -4.28 -19.78 22.78
CA ILE A 169 -4.63 -21.19 22.63
C ILE A 169 -5.80 -21.30 21.64
N PHE A 170 -5.69 -22.19 20.66
CA PHE A 170 -6.75 -22.44 19.67
C PHE A 170 -7.27 -23.86 19.90
N SER A 171 -8.57 -24.02 20.14
CA SER A 171 -9.18 -25.34 20.33
C SER A 171 -9.13 -26.16 19.03
N SER A 172 -8.96 -27.48 19.16
CA SER A 172 -8.71 -28.41 18.05
C SER A 172 -9.96 -28.86 17.29
N GLU A 173 -11.15 -28.33 17.57
CA GLU A 173 -12.38 -28.78 16.90
C GLU A 173 -12.71 -28.00 15.63
N SER A 174 -12.89 -28.80 14.57
CA SER A 174 -13.18 -28.47 13.18
C SER A 174 -14.60 -27.94 12.97
N SER A 175 -14.89 -26.74 13.48
CA SER A 175 -16.01 -25.95 12.99
C SER A 175 -15.54 -24.54 12.67
N ARG A 176 -16.22 -23.84 11.77
CA ARG A 176 -15.88 -22.51 11.25
C ARG A 176 -15.72 -21.42 12.33
N ASN A 177 -15.95 -21.75 13.60
CA ASN A 177 -15.80 -20.88 14.77
C ASN A 177 -14.86 -21.50 15.82
N SER A 178 -13.58 -21.75 15.47
CA SER A 178 -12.58 -22.15 16.48
C SER A 178 -12.37 -21.00 17.49
N ALA A 179 -13.00 -21.09 18.65
CA ALA A 179 -12.84 -20.12 19.73
C ALA A 179 -11.38 -20.13 20.22
N SER A 180 -10.61 -19.09 19.87
CA SER A 180 -9.29 -18.87 20.46
C SER A 180 -9.47 -18.33 21.87
N ILE A 181 -8.79 -18.89 22.87
CA ILE A 181 -8.82 -18.41 24.26
C ILE A 181 -7.49 -17.75 24.64
N PRO A 182 -7.51 -16.73 25.53
CA PRO A 182 -6.27 -16.13 26.03
C PRO A 182 -5.42 -17.13 26.81
N MET A 183 -4.10 -16.98 26.78
CA MET A 183 -3.19 -17.84 27.56
C MET A 183 -3.29 -17.55 29.07
N PRO A 184 -3.35 -18.57 29.95
CA PRO A 184 -3.48 -18.41 31.40
C PRO A 184 -2.13 -18.13 32.10
N CYS A 185 -1.42 -17.07 31.69
CA CYS A 185 -0.01 -16.85 32.03
C CYS A 185 0.32 -16.58 33.51
N CYS A 186 -0.67 -16.36 34.39
CA CYS A 186 -0.43 -16.30 35.84
C CYS A 186 -0.67 -17.64 36.56
N ALA A 187 -1.30 -18.61 35.89
CA ALA A 187 -1.66 -19.90 36.47
C ALA A 187 -0.79 -21.04 35.95
N GLU A 188 -0.33 -20.96 34.70
CA GLU A 188 0.44 -22.00 34.04
C GLU A 188 1.80 -21.48 33.57
N GLN A 189 2.81 -22.35 33.64
CA GLN A 189 4.12 -22.09 33.06
C GLN A 189 4.10 -22.50 31.58
N HIS A 190 4.33 -21.51 30.70
CA HIS A 190 4.42 -21.73 29.26
C HIS A 190 5.51 -20.81 28.68
N PRO A 191 6.32 -21.25 27.68
CA PRO A 191 7.41 -20.43 27.11
C PRO A 191 6.97 -19.07 26.55
N GLU A 192 5.75 -19.02 25.98
CA GLU A 192 5.12 -17.79 25.47
C GLU A 192 4.40 -16.95 26.54
N CYS A 193 4.50 -17.31 27.82
CA CYS A 193 3.98 -16.51 28.93
C CYS A 193 5.10 -15.70 29.57
N LEU A 194 4.89 -14.39 29.70
CA LEU A 194 5.83 -13.46 30.32
C LEU A 194 5.09 -12.57 31.34
N PRO A 195 4.56 -13.17 32.43
CA PRO A 195 3.72 -12.46 33.40
C PRO A 195 4.45 -11.28 34.05
N ILE A 196 3.70 -10.23 34.38
CA ILE A 196 4.23 -9.09 35.14
C ILE A 196 3.98 -9.36 36.62
N ILE A 197 5.05 -9.60 37.36
CA ILE A 197 4.99 -9.85 38.80
C ILE A 197 4.75 -8.53 39.53
N THR A 198 3.81 -8.51 40.47
CA THR A 198 3.48 -7.34 41.29
C THR A 198 4.08 -7.48 42.69
N ASP A 199 4.22 -6.35 43.41
CA ASP A 199 4.70 -6.35 44.79
C ASP A 199 3.63 -6.92 45.75
N THR A 200 4.06 -7.41 46.92
CA THR A 200 3.18 -7.92 47.98
C THR A 200 2.28 -6.86 48.59
N ASP A 201 2.68 -5.59 48.51
CA ASP A 201 1.93 -4.44 49.01
C ASP A 201 1.09 -3.73 47.94
N ASP A 202 1.05 -4.25 46.70
CA ASP A 202 0.17 -3.74 45.63
C ASP A 202 -1.30 -4.12 45.92
N LEU A 203 -1.99 -3.25 46.68
CA LEU A 203 -3.34 -3.46 47.20
C LEU A 203 -4.36 -3.95 46.14
N PRO A 204 -4.40 -3.41 44.90
CA PRO A 204 -5.24 -3.94 43.83
C PRO A 204 -5.03 -5.41 43.45
N TYR A 205 -3.79 -5.92 43.53
CA TYR A 205 -3.42 -7.27 43.03
C TYR A 205 -3.01 -8.26 44.13
N ARG A 206 -2.93 -7.82 45.39
CA ARG A 206 -2.67 -8.67 46.57
C ARG A 206 -3.62 -9.87 46.68
N ALA A 207 -4.88 -9.71 46.26
CA ALA A 207 -5.89 -10.77 46.30
C ALA A 207 -5.90 -11.70 45.05
N ARG A 208 -5.06 -11.44 44.04
CA ARG A 208 -5.05 -12.13 42.73
C ARG A 208 -3.76 -12.90 42.43
N GLY A 209 -3.00 -13.27 43.46
CA GLY A 209 -1.75 -14.03 43.28
C GLY A 209 -0.58 -13.21 42.73
N GLN A 210 -0.61 -11.88 42.87
CA GLN A 210 0.51 -10.97 42.60
C GLN A 210 1.05 -11.01 41.15
N CYS A 211 0.16 -11.14 40.17
CA CYS A 211 0.53 -11.28 38.77
C CYS A 211 -0.48 -10.60 37.83
N LEU A 212 0.02 -9.90 36.81
CA LEU A 212 -0.74 -9.51 35.63
C LEU A 212 -0.44 -10.48 34.47
N PRO A 213 -1.46 -11.05 33.81
CA PRO A 213 -1.24 -12.00 32.74
C PRO A 213 -0.79 -11.25 31.47
N TYR A 214 0.39 -11.61 30.97
CA TYR A 214 0.92 -11.12 29.69
C TYR A 214 1.42 -12.33 28.88
N ALA A 215 0.88 -12.47 27.67
CA ALA A 215 1.34 -13.43 26.68
C ALA A 215 2.20 -12.70 25.64
N ARG A 216 3.33 -13.28 25.28
CA ARG A 216 4.27 -12.68 24.34
C ARG A 216 3.61 -12.39 22.99
N SER A 217 4.05 -11.31 22.34
CA SER A 217 3.67 -10.96 20.98
C SER A 217 4.06 -12.07 20.01
N MET A 218 3.22 -12.33 19.01
CA MET A 218 3.45 -13.43 18.08
C MET A 218 4.73 -13.23 17.27
N ALA A 219 5.50 -14.31 17.16
CA ALA A 219 6.70 -14.31 16.34
C ALA A 219 6.30 -14.32 14.85
N SER A 220 7.06 -13.61 14.02
CA SER A 220 6.90 -13.58 12.56
C SER A 220 8.14 -14.12 11.88
N PRO A 221 8.00 -14.93 10.82
CA PRO A 221 9.14 -15.33 10.04
C PRO A 221 9.76 -14.10 9.38
N ARG A 222 11.08 -14.12 9.22
CA ARG A 222 11.79 -13.09 8.45
C ARG A 222 11.42 -13.21 6.97
N LEU A 223 11.49 -12.10 6.24
CA LEU A 223 11.08 -12.03 4.82
C LEU A 223 11.72 -13.11 3.93
N ASN A 224 12.97 -13.51 4.20
CA ASN A 224 13.70 -14.54 3.45
C ASN A 224 13.73 -15.91 4.17
N CYS A 225 12.83 -16.11 5.14
CA CYS A 225 12.81 -17.24 6.06
C CYS A 225 14.23 -17.57 6.58
N SER A 226 14.90 -16.58 7.17
CA SER A 226 16.26 -16.73 7.70
C SER A 226 16.30 -16.98 9.20
N LEU A 227 17.46 -17.45 9.67
CA LEU A 227 17.80 -17.58 11.08
C LEU A 227 17.98 -16.21 11.75
N GLY A 228 18.17 -16.21 13.08
CA GLY A 228 18.51 -15.04 13.89
C GLY A 228 17.43 -14.64 14.90
N PRO A 229 17.51 -13.42 15.45
CA PRO A 229 16.62 -12.97 16.53
C PRO A 229 15.12 -12.97 16.18
N ARG A 230 14.29 -13.06 17.23
CA ARG A 230 12.82 -13.02 17.15
C ARG A 230 12.33 -11.70 16.56
N GLU A 231 11.46 -11.80 15.56
CA GLU A 231 10.70 -10.67 14.98
C GLU A 231 9.21 -10.78 15.31
N GLN A 232 8.50 -9.66 15.42
CA GLN A 232 7.06 -9.63 15.69
C GLN A 232 6.26 -9.24 14.44
N ALA A 233 5.10 -9.86 14.25
CA ALA A 233 4.23 -9.58 13.09
C ALA A 233 3.42 -8.30 13.28
N ASN A 234 3.19 -7.58 12.19
CA ASN A 234 2.14 -6.56 12.11
C ASN A 234 0.87 -7.19 11.50
N LEU A 235 -0.27 -7.18 12.21
CA LEU A 235 -1.52 -7.80 11.74
C LEU A 235 -2.32 -6.95 10.75
N VAL A 236 -1.80 -5.78 10.38
CA VAL A 236 -2.39 -4.86 9.41
C VAL A 236 -1.33 -4.42 8.42
N SER A 237 -1.76 -3.89 7.27
CA SER A 237 -0.83 -3.24 6.35
C SER A 237 -0.12 -2.09 7.06
N SER A 238 1.15 -1.86 6.71
CA SER A 238 1.94 -0.78 7.29
C SER A 238 1.69 0.55 6.59
N PHE A 239 0.69 0.68 5.71
CA PHE A 239 0.38 1.92 5.00
C PHE A 239 -0.80 2.62 5.67
N ILE A 240 -0.91 3.94 5.55
CA ILE A 240 -2.18 4.60 5.88
C ILE A 240 -3.11 4.38 4.70
N ASP A 241 -3.89 3.32 4.77
CA ASP A 241 -4.81 2.90 3.72
C ASP A 241 -6.21 2.56 4.28
N GLY A 242 -6.47 2.94 5.53
CA GLY A 242 -7.71 2.69 6.23
C GLY A 242 -7.90 1.23 6.58
N SER A 243 -6.84 0.49 6.90
CA SER A 243 -6.89 -0.94 7.23
C SER A 243 -7.88 -1.24 8.38
N HIS A 244 -7.98 -0.36 9.38
CA HIS A 244 -8.95 -0.45 10.48
C HIS A 244 -10.40 -0.11 10.08
N ILE A 245 -10.63 0.48 8.89
CA ILE A 245 -11.95 0.76 8.31
C ILE A 245 -12.35 -0.34 7.32
N TYR A 246 -11.41 -0.72 6.45
CA TYR A 246 -11.68 -1.53 5.26
C TYR A 246 -11.27 -3.00 5.39
N GLY A 247 -10.41 -3.36 6.36
CA GLY A 247 -9.86 -4.72 6.47
C GLY A 247 -8.46 -4.81 5.88
N SER A 248 -7.69 -5.78 6.38
CA SER A 248 -6.32 -6.08 5.89
C SER A 248 -6.27 -7.33 5.00
N ASN A 249 -7.42 -7.94 4.71
CA ASN A 249 -7.55 -9.07 3.80
C ASN A 249 -8.94 -9.10 3.14
N GLU A 250 -9.11 -9.96 2.13
CA GLU A 250 -10.33 -10.06 1.33
C GLU A 250 -11.55 -10.47 2.18
N ASP A 251 -11.39 -11.39 3.13
CA ASP A 251 -12.47 -11.91 3.97
C ASP A 251 -12.99 -10.83 4.94
N GLU A 252 -12.09 -10.12 5.61
CA GLU A 252 -12.42 -8.97 6.46
C GLU A 252 -13.16 -7.89 5.66
N THR A 253 -12.63 -7.55 4.48
CA THR A 253 -13.22 -6.52 3.61
C THR A 253 -14.60 -6.93 3.13
N SER A 254 -14.76 -8.17 2.68
CA SER A 254 -16.03 -8.73 2.21
C SER A 254 -17.10 -8.72 3.31
N ASN A 255 -16.70 -8.99 4.55
CA ASN A 255 -17.60 -8.95 5.70
C ASN A 255 -18.12 -7.55 6.01
N LEU A 256 -17.40 -6.50 5.59
CA LEU A 256 -17.76 -5.09 5.85
C LEU A 256 -18.50 -4.42 4.69
N ARG A 257 -18.51 -5.01 3.49
CA ARG A 257 -19.15 -4.44 2.29
C ARG A 257 -20.58 -4.92 2.10
N THR A 258 -21.43 -4.08 1.51
CA THR A 258 -22.78 -4.49 1.06
C THR A 258 -22.75 -5.21 -0.28
N PHE A 259 -21.67 -5.04 -1.06
CA PHE A 259 -21.57 -5.41 -2.48
C PHE A 259 -22.69 -4.82 -3.35
N SER A 260 -23.20 -3.66 -2.93
CA SER A 260 -24.16 -2.87 -3.69
C SER A 260 -23.79 -1.39 -3.67
N ASN A 261 -23.70 -0.78 -4.86
CA ASN A 261 -23.39 0.65 -5.08
C ASN A 261 -22.08 1.14 -4.43
N GLY A 262 -21.14 0.25 -4.19
CA GLY A 262 -19.85 0.51 -3.56
C GLY A 262 -19.94 0.86 -2.09
N LEU A 263 -21.00 0.44 -1.38
CA LEU A 263 -21.26 0.85 0.00
C LEU A 263 -20.65 -0.10 1.03
N MET A 264 -20.25 0.48 2.16
CA MET A 264 -19.94 -0.24 3.40
C MET A 264 -21.23 -0.50 4.18
N LYS A 265 -21.30 -1.63 4.87
CA LYS A 265 -22.41 -1.99 5.76
C LYS A 265 -22.54 -0.95 6.87
N THR A 266 -23.77 -0.54 7.12
CA THR A 266 -24.16 0.33 8.23
C THR A 266 -25.45 -0.21 8.84
N ASN A 267 -25.79 0.24 10.05
CA ASN A 267 -27.05 -0.05 10.70
C ASN A 267 -27.98 1.19 10.61
N PRO A 268 -28.98 1.18 9.72
CA PRO A 268 -29.88 2.31 9.54
C PRO A 268 -30.61 2.66 10.83
N GLN A 269 -30.73 3.95 11.13
CA GLN A 269 -31.46 4.43 12.30
C GLN A 269 -32.73 5.17 11.87
N PRO A 270 -33.90 4.90 12.48
CA PRO A 270 -35.11 5.66 12.18
C PRO A 270 -34.88 7.15 12.45
N SER A 271 -35.08 8.01 11.45
CA SER A 271 -34.96 9.48 11.51
C SER A 271 -33.55 10.06 11.79
N ARG A 272 -32.47 9.30 11.55
CA ARG A 272 -31.07 9.74 11.76
C ARG A 272 -30.13 9.11 10.74
N GLN A 273 -28.92 9.65 10.61
CA GLN A 273 -27.85 8.98 9.87
C GLN A 273 -27.46 7.63 10.50
N ASP A 274 -26.98 6.72 9.64
CA ASP A 274 -26.68 5.33 10.01
C ASP A 274 -25.56 5.23 11.06
N LEU A 275 -25.59 4.18 11.88
CA LEU A 275 -24.48 3.80 12.77
C LEU A 275 -23.64 2.69 12.14
N LEU A 276 -22.53 2.34 12.79
CA LEU A 276 -21.77 1.15 12.43
C LEU A 276 -22.64 -0.13 12.53
N PRO A 277 -22.34 -1.16 11.73
CA PRO A 277 -22.99 -2.45 11.85
C PRO A 277 -22.73 -3.06 13.24
N SER A 278 -23.62 -3.95 13.68
CA SER A 278 -23.47 -4.63 14.98
C SER A 278 -22.58 -5.87 14.83
N ASP A 279 -21.64 -6.06 15.75
CA ASP A 279 -20.88 -7.30 15.90
C ASP A 279 -21.61 -8.20 16.91
N LEU A 280 -22.23 -9.27 16.40
CA LEU A 280 -22.96 -10.24 17.22
C LEU A 280 -22.04 -11.34 17.78
N ASP A 281 -20.84 -11.50 17.20
CA ASP A 281 -19.87 -12.52 17.59
C ASP A 281 -18.92 -12.01 18.70
N PHE A 282 -18.86 -10.69 18.89
CA PHE A 282 -18.03 -10.05 19.91
C PHE A 282 -18.85 -9.64 21.15
N VAL A 283 -18.87 -10.51 22.16
CA VAL A 283 -19.71 -10.38 23.37
C VAL A 283 -18.97 -9.67 24.53
N VAL A 284 -17.97 -8.82 24.24
CA VAL A 284 -17.15 -8.14 25.27
C VAL A 284 -17.79 -6.82 25.73
N CYS A 285 -18.66 -6.21 24.94
CA CYS A 285 -19.31 -4.95 25.31
C CYS A 285 -20.26 -5.12 26.49
N GLN A 286 -20.17 -4.18 27.44
CA GLN A 286 -21.03 -4.14 28.61
C GLN A 286 -22.31 -3.37 28.28
N SER A 287 -23.46 -3.81 28.79
CA SER A 287 -24.68 -3.00 28.79
C SER A 287 -25.37 -3.04 30.14
N SER A 288 -25.63 -1.86 30.72
CA SER A 288 -26.20 -1.69 32.06
C SER A 288 -27.73 -1.80 32.11
N SER A 289 -28.44 -1.85 30.99
CA SER A 289 -29.92 -1.86 31.04
C SER A 289 -30.68 -2.37 29.80
N SER A 290 -30.03 -2.59 28.65
CA SER A 290 -30.62 -3.24 27.47
C SER A 290 -29.51 -3.76 26.57
N PHE A 291 -29.42 -5.06 26.28
CA PHE A 291 -28.31 -5.62 25.46
C PHE A 291 -28.10 -4.78 24.19
N ARG A 292 -26.97 -4.09 24.12
CA ARG A 292 -26.52 -3.35 22.93
C ARG A 292 -25.27 -4.05 22.43
N PRO A 293 -25.27 -4.57 21.20
CA PRO A 293 -24.11 -5.27 20.67
C PRO A 293 -22.93 -4.32 20.50
N CYS A 294 -21.72 -4.87 20.40
CA CYS A 294 -20.57 -4.11 19.96
C CYS A 294 -20.75 -3.62 18.51
N PHE A 295 -19.97 -2.63 18.10
CA PHE A 295 -19.86 -2.22 16.70
C PHE A 295 -18.87 -3.11 15.94
N LEU A 296 -19.24 -3.44 14.71
CA LEU A 296 -18.41 -4.18 13.76
C LEU A 296 -17.62 -3.19 12.90
N SER A 297 -16.30 -3.38 12.88
CA SER A 297 -15.34 -2.72 12.00
C SER A 297 -14.16 -3.68 11.78
N ALA A 298 -13.19 -3.35 10.93
CA ALA A 298 -12.01 -4.19 10.74
C ALA A 298 -11.11 -4.23 11.99
N SER A 299 -11.16 -3.18 12.82
CA SER A 299 -10.52 -3.12 14.13
C SER A 299 -11.55 -3.26 15.25
N ARG A 300 -11.29 -4.15 16.22
CA ARG A 300 -12.11 -4.29 17.43
C ARG A 300 -11.93 -3.12 18.41
N MET A 301 -10.83 -2.37 18.28
CA MET A 301 -10.57 -1.16 19.06
C MET A 301 -11.58 -0.03 18.75
N VAL A 302 -12.38 -0.17 17.69
CA VAL A 302 -13.57 0.67 17.48
C VAL A 302 -14.47 0.71 18.72
N ASN A 303 -14.49 -0.36 19.53
CA ASN A 303 -15.27 -0.45 20.76
C ASN A 303 -14.50 -0.01 22.02
N LEU A 304 -13.22 0.39 21.91
CA LEU A 304 -12.41 0.74 23.08
C LEU A 304 -13.03 1.90 23.86
N LEU A 305 -13.41 2.97 23.16
CA LEU A 305 -14.11 4.13 23.73
C LEU A 305 -15.22 4.58 22.79
N PRO A 306 -16.29 5.22 23.30
CA PRO A 306 -17.31 5.83 22.45
C PRO A 306 -16.74 6.83 21.44
N THR A 307 -15.66 7.53 21.80
CA THR A 307 -14.96 8.47 20.92
C THR A 307 -14.33 7.79 19.70
N ALA A 308 -13.80 6.57 19.86
CA ALA A 308 -13.26 5.77 18.76
C ALA A 308 -14.39 5.31 17.82
N ALA A 309 -15.46 4.72 18.37
CA ALA A 309 -16.64 4.33 17.60
C ALA A 309 -17.28 5.51 16.85
N ALA A 310 -17.35 6.68 17.48
CA ALA A 310 -17.86 7.89 16.85
C ALA A 310 -17.01 8.30 15.63
N LEU A 311 -15.68 8.32 15.78
CA LEU A 311 -14.76 8.66 14.69
C LEU A 311 -14.84 7.64 13.53
N HIS A 312 -14.85 6.32 13.83
CA HIS A 312 -15.08 5.30 12.80
C HIS A 312 -16.42 5.47 12.08
N THR A 313 -17.48 5.82 12.81
CA THR A 313 -18.80 6.10 12.22
C THR A 313 -18.72 7.25 11.22
N ILE A 314 -18.04 8.36 11.56
CA ILE A 314 -17.85 9.51 10.64
C ILE A 314 -17.14 9.09 9.36
N TRP A 315 -16.07 8.30 9.44
CA TRP A 315 -15.32 7.89 8.26
C TRP A 315 -16.04 6.87 7.37
N ILE A 316 -16.84 5.96 7.96
CA ILE A 316 -17.68 5.04 7.18
C ILE A 316 -18.84 5.80 6.51
N ARG A 317 -19.44 6.78 7.20
CA ARG A 317 -20.42 7.69 6.59
C ARG A 317 -19.79 8.46 5.43
N GLN A 318 -18.56 8.96 5.60
CA GLN A 318 -17.85 9.67 4.55
C GLN A 318 -17.64 8.78 3.31
N HIS A 319 -17.21 7.53 3.50
CA HIS A 319 -17.11 6.58 2.39
C HIS A 319 -18.45 6.39 1.67
N ASN A 320 -19.53 6.11 2.41
CA ASN A 320 -20.86 5.89 1.82
C ASN A 320 -21.41 7.16 1.13
N ARG A 321 -21.13 8.34 1.67
CA ARG A 321 -21.47 9.63 1.04
C ARG A 321 -20.74 9.80 -0.29
N LEU A 322 -19.44 9.54 -0.32
CA LEU A 322 -18.63 9.61 -1.53
C LEU A 322 -19.12 8.59 -2.58
N ALA A 323 -19.33 7.33 -2.19
CA ALA A 323 -19.83 6.29 -3.10
C ALA A 323 -21.19 6.64 -3.72
N ARG A 324 -22.15 7.14 -2.92
CA ARG A 324 -23.46 7.61 -3.43
C ARG A 324 -23.30 8.76 -4.43
N ASN A 325 -22.48 9.76 -4.11
CA ASN A 325 -22.28 10.91 -4.99
C ASN A 325 -21.52 10.54 -6.26
N LEU A 326 -20.53 9.64 -6.18
CA LEU A 326 -19.85 9.07 -7.34
C LEU A 326 -20.81 8.27 -8.22
N LYS A 327 -21.77 7.53 -7.65
CA LYS A 327 -22.82 6.83 -8.42
C LYS A 327 -23.72 7.82 -9.16
N ILE A 328 -24.08 8.95 -8.54
CA ILE A 328 -24.88 10.00 -9.18
C ILE A 328 -24.13 10.61 -10.38
N ILE A 329 -22.84 10.93 -10.19
CA ILE A 329 -22.02 11.55 -11.24
C ILE A 329 -21.65 10.53 -12.33
N ASN A 330 -21.47 9.26 -11.96
CA ASN A 330 -21.09 8.16 -12.84
C ASN A 330 -22.09 6.97 -12.73
N PRO A 331 -23.29 7.06 -13.33
CA PRO A 331 -24.33 6.05 -13.18
C PRO A 331 -23.95 4.63 -13.66
N ILE A 332 -22.97 4.54 -14.56
CA ILE A 332 -22.50 3.29 -15.17
C ILE A 332 -21.45 2.57 -14.29
N TRP A 333 -20.88 3.25 -13.29
CA TRP A 333 -19.90 2.60 -12.43
C TRP A 333 -20.55 1.49 -11.61
N GLU A 334 -19.95 0.31 -11.68
CA GLU A 334 -20.32 -0.89 -10.92
C GLU A 334 -19.82 -0.79 -9.47
N ASP A 335 -20.35 -1.68 -8.61
CA ASP A 335 -20.05 -1.73 -7.17
C ASP A 335 -18.55 -1.63 -6.85
N GLU A 336 -17.73 -2.47 -7.49
CA GLU A 336 -16.29 -2.52 -7.21
C GLU A 336 -15.58 -1.21 -7.52
N ARG A 337 -15.91 -0.57 -8.65
CA ARG A 337 -15.28 0.71 -9.03
C ARG A 337 -15.68 1.82 -8.07
N LEU A 338 -16.95 1.87 -7.66
CA LEU A 338 -17.44 2.85 -6.69
C LEU A 338 -16.76 2.67 -5.34
N PHE A 339 -16.68 1.44 -4.85
CA PHE A 339 -16.03 1.10 -3.60
C PHE A 339 -14.56 1.53 -3.62
N GLN A 340 -13.81 1.14 -4.66
CA GLN A 340 -12.38 1.43 -4.74
C GLN A 340 -12.09 2.94 -4.90
N GLU A 341 -12.85 3.68 -5.70
CA GLU A 341 -12.66 5.14 -5.81
C GLU A 341 -13.05 5.87 -4.52
N ALA A 342 -14.15 5.48 -3.86
CA ALA A 342 -14.52 6.04 -2.56
C ALA A 342 -13.47 5.72 -1.48
N ARG A 343 -12.99 4.47 -1.41
CA ARG A 343 -11.89 4.05 -0.53
C ARG A 343 -10.63 4.87 -0.80
N ARG A 344 -10.25 5.03 -2.06
CA ARG A 344 -9.05 5.78 -2.48
C ARG A 344 -9.13 7.26 -2.10
N ILE A 345 -10.29 7.91 -2.25
CA ILE A 345 -10.51 9.30 -1.82
C ILE A 345 -10.42 9.41 -0.29
N VAL A 346 -11.09 8.52 0.46
CA VAL A 346 -11.02 8.52 1.94
C VAL A 346 -9.59 8.36 2.42
N ILE A 347 -8.82 7.44 1.84
CA ILE A 347 -7.40 7.25 2.14
C ILE A 347 -6.64 8.56 1.91
N ALA A 348 -6.81 9.20 0.76
CA ALA A 348 -6.15 10.46 0.44
C ALA A 348 -6.52 11.60 1.42
N GLN A 349 -7.77 11.64 1.90
CA GLN A 349 -8.21 12.58 2.93
C GLN A 349 -7.59 12.31 4.32
N LYS A 350 -7.05 11.10 4.57
CA LYS A 350 -6.46 10.69 5.86
C LYS A 350 -4.92 10.77 5.90
N THR A 351 -4.23 10.76 4.76
CA THR A 351 -2.84 10.24 4.65
C THR A 351 -1.67 11.14 5.09
N ASN A 352 -0.76 10.55 5.90
CA ASN A 352 0.72 10.70 5.96
C ASN A 352 1.37 9.45 6.60
N PRO A 353 2.14 8.55 5.95
CA PRO A 353 2.01 7.10 6.20
C PRO A 353 2.98 6.44 7.23
N GLY A 354 2.56 5.25 7.76
CA GLY A 354 3.13 3.89 8.07
C GLY A 354 4.01 3.49 9.30
N THR A 355 4.55 2.23 9.43
CA THR A 355 5.04 1.64 10.73
C THR A 355 6.44 0.97 10.83
N LEU A 356 7.15 1.26 11.92
CA LEU A 356 8.41 0.76 12.49
C LEU A 356 8.08 0.12 13.85
N ASN A 357 8.90 -0.82 14.29
CA ASN A 357 8.67 -1.51 15.56
C ASN A 357 8.70 -0.55 16.77
N GLU A 358 9.63 0.41 16.78
CA GLU A 358 9.78 1.39 17.85
C GLU A 358 8.55 2.31 17.98
N TYR A 359 7.92 2.63 16.84
CA TYR A 359 6.67 3.38 16.80
C TYR A 359 5.50 2.50 17.29
N ALA A 360 5.35 1.29 16.75
CA ALA A 360 4.25 0.39 17.10
C ALA A 360 4.27 0.00 18.59
N SER A 361 5.41 -0.41 19.13
CA SER A 361 5.49 -0.99 20.47
C SER A 361 5.81 0.01 21.58
N SER A 362 6.07 1.28 21.25
CA SER A 362 6.43 2.30 22.25
C SER A 362 5.99 3.72 21.87
N ALA A 363 6.67 4.37 20.91
CA ALA A 363 6.52 5.81 20.70
C ALA A 363 5.11 6.21 20.25
N GLY A 364 4.46 5.41 19.40
CA GLY A 364 3.11 5.65 18.90
C GLY A 364 2.02 5.51 19.97
N LEU A 365 2.29 4.82 21.09
CA LEU A 365 1.35 4.62 22.19
C LEU A 365 1.30 5.81 23.16
N PHE A 366 2.07 6.88 22.90
CA PHE A 366 2.07 8.10 23.72
C PHE A 366 0.68 8.73 23.85
N PHE A 367 -0.22 8.52 22.87
CA PHE A 367 -1.56 9.12 22.89
C PHE A 367 -2.35 8.75 24.15
N PHE A 368 -2.08 7.60 24.79
CA PHE A 368 -2.72 7.22 26.06
C PHE A 368 -2.40 8.19 27.20
N SER A 369 -1.27 8.90 27.15
CA SER A 369 -0.94 9.97 28.11
C SER A 369 -1.75 11.25 27.91
N LEU A 370 -2.36 11.43 26.73
CA LEU A 370 -3.13 12.62 26.37
C LEU A 370 -4.61 12.53 26.77
N PHE A 371 -5.12 11.33 27.07
CA PHE A 371 -6.50 11.14 27.50
C PHE A 371 -6.68 11.59 28.98
N PRO A 372 -7.78 12.29 29.33
CA PRO A 372 -8.10 12.65 30.70
C PRO A 372 -8.76 11.46 31.45
N GLY A 373 -8.79 11.47 32.78
CA GLY A 373 -9.48 10.42 33.55
C GLY A 373 -11.01 10.42 33.44
N ALA A 374 -11.63 11.46 32.89
CA ALA A 374 -13.07 11.50 32.69
C ALA A 374 -13.45 12.28 31.42
N LEU A 375 -14.53 11.85 30.76
CA LEU A 375 -15.09 12.52 29.58
C LEU A 375 -16.38 13.25 29.95
N GLY A 376 -16.46 14.53 29.58
CA GLY A 376 -17.67 15.33 29.63
C GLY A 376 -18.47 15.19 28.34
N PHE A 377 -19.65 14.57 28.40
CA PHE A 377 -20.58 14.46 27.27
C PHE A 377 -21.32 15.78 27.08
N THR A 378 -21.03 16.45 25.97
CA THR A 378 -21.57 17.78 25.68
C THR A 378 -22.90 17.66 24.93
N ASP A 379 -23.93 18.38 25.37
CA ASP A 379 -25.23 18.40 24.69
C ASP A 379 -25.26 19.36 23.48
N SER A 380 -26.44 19.53 22.87
CA SER A 380 -26.60 20.42 21.71
C SER A 380 -26.48 21.91 22.02
N LYS A 381 -26.52 22.30 23.31
CA LYS A 381 -26.31 23.69 23.76
C LYS A 381 -24.84 23.98 24.07
N GLY A 382 -23.96 22.98 23.99
CA GLY A 382 -22.55 23.12 24.36
C GLY A 382 -22.30 22.96 25.86
N GLU A 383 -23.30 22.50 26.64
CA GLU A 383 -23.16 22.28 28.08
C GLU A 383 -22.77 20.82 28.37
N ILE A 384 -21.93 20.60 29.39
CA ILE A 384 -21.57 19.25 29.82
C ILE A 384 -22.78 18.64 30.55
N SER A 385 -23.51 17.78 29.84
CA SER A 385 -24.70 17.09 30.34
C SER A 385 -24.37 15.98 31.34
N GLN A 386 -23.22 15.33 31.18
CA GLN A 386 -22.81 14.20 32.02
C GLN A 386 -21.28 14.06 31.98
N GLN A 387 -20.64 13.93 33.14
CA GLN A 387 -19.24 13.55 33.24
C GLN A 387 -19.13 12.09 33.67
N ARG A 388 -18.38 11.26 32.93
CA ARG A 388 -18.15 9.84 33.26
C ARG A 388 -16.66 9.55 33.27
N ALA A 389 -16.20 8.83 34.30
CA ALA A 389 -14.85 8.30 34.35
C ALA A 389 -14.60 7.37 33.15
N ILE A 390 -13.43 7.45 32.53
CA ILE A 390 -13.08 6.66 31.35
C ILE A 390 -13.14 5.16 31.64
N GLY A 391 -12.77 4.71 32.84
CA GLY A 391 -12.85 3.30 33.23
C GLY A 391 -14.25 2.67 33.10
N ASN A 392 -15.30 3.50 33.16
CA ASN A 392 -16.69 3.06 33.00
C ASN A 392 -17.21 3.17 31.55
N LEU A 393 -16.37 3.57 30.61
CA LEU A 393 -16.72 3.77 29.19
C LEU A 393 -16.09 2.70 28.28
N PHE A 394 -15.13 1.93 28.79
CA PHE A 394 -14.47 0.87 28.02
C PHE A 394 -15.47 -0.21 27.56
N ASN A 395 -15.56 -0.43 26.25
CA ASN A 395 -16.56 -1.32 25.61
C ASN A 395 -18.02 -1.00 25.98
N ASP A 396 -18.33 0.26 26.25
CA ASP A 396 -19.71 0.72 26.46
C ASP A 396 -20.23 1.49 25.22
N PRO A 397 -20.89 0.82 24.26
CA PRO A 397 -21.42 1.50 23.08
C PRO A 397 -22.74 2.23 23.38
N SER A 398 -23.30 2.13 24.60
CA SER A 398 -24.61 2.70 24.94
C SER A 398 -24.69 4.21 24.72
N SER A 399 -23.55 4.90 24.84
CA SER A 399 -23.41 6.33 24.66
C SER A 399 -23.59 6.78 23.19
N ILE A 400 -23.71 5.86 22.22
CA ILE A 400 -23.85 6.21 20.80
C ILE A 400 -25.24 5.84 20.24
N TYR A 401 -25.90 4.81 20.78
CA TYR A 401 -27.17 4.29 20.24
C TYR A 401 -28.38 5.24 20.38
N GLN A 402 -28.32 6.26 21.23
CA GLN A 402 -29.43 7.20 21.50
C GLN A 402 -29.33 8.50 20.67
N LYS A 403 -30.46 9.22 20.50
CA LYS A 403 -30.52 10.42 19.61
C LYS A 403 -29.56 11.49 20.09
N GLY A 404 -28.81 12.09 19.15
CA GLY A 404 -27.94 13.23 19.43
C GLY A 404 -26.71 12.90 20.28
N ARG A 405 -26.52 11.64 20.71
CA ARG A 405 -25.38 11.26 21.54
C ARG A 405 -24.11 10.98 20.73
N LEU A 406 -24.23 10.54 19.46
CA LEU A 406 -23.08 10.51 18.55
C LEU A 406 -22.50 11.92 18.39
N GLU A 407 -23.35 12.90 18.05
CA GLU A 407 -22.95 14.31 17.93
C GLU A 407 -22.46 14.86 19.27
N GLY A 408 -23.06 14.44 20.40
CA GLY A 408 -22.56 14.78 21.73
C GLY A 408 -21.15 14.26 22.00
N VAL A 409 -20.82 13.03 21.57
CA VAL A 409 -19.46 12.46 21.64
C VAL A 409 -18.51 13.21 20.72
N ILE A 410 -18.93 13.60 19.52
CA ILE A 410 -18.12 14.43 18.62
C ILE A 410 -17.87 15.81 19.25
N ARG A 411 -18.86 16.45 19.87
CA ARG A 411 -18.66 17.71 20.62
C ARG A 411 -17.70 17.53 21.78
N THR A 412 -17.73 16.40 22.48
CA THR A 412 -16.71 16.07 23.49
C THR A 412 -15.31 16.02 22.89
N LEU A 413 -15.12 15.38 21.73
CA LEU A 413 -13.82 15.36 21.04
C LEU A 413 -13.34 16.76 20.66
N LEU A 414 -14.26 17.64 20.24
CA LEU A 414 -13.95 19.00 19.81
C LEU A 414 -13.65 19.95 20.99
N ASN A 415 -14.34 19.78 22.13
CA ASN A 415 -14.37 20.77 23.21
C ASN A 415 -13.58 20.35 24.46
N GLU A 416 -13.38 19.07 24.73
CA GLU A 416 -12.51 18.66 25.84
C GLU A 416 -11.04 18.85 25.45
N PRO A 417 -10.19 19.42 26.32
CA PRO A 417 -8.77 19.52 26.05
C PRO A 417 -8.06 18.18 26.30
N VAL A 418 -6.92 17.96 25.63
CA VAL A 418 -5.98 16.90 26.03
C VAL A 418 -5.37 17.17 27.40
N THR A 419 -4.93 16.11 28.08
CA THR A 419 -4.16 16.21 29.32
C THR A 419 -2.84 16.93 29.07
N ARG A 420 -2.53 17.93 29.92
CA ARG A 420 -1.23 18.60 29.92
C ARG A 420 -0.24 17.81 30.78
N LEU A 421 0.93 17.52 30.23
CA LEU A 421 1.97 16.75 30.89
C LEU A 421 3.06 17.68 31.46
N ASN A 422 3.22 17.71 32.78
CA ASN A 422 4.35 18.35 33.47
C ASN A 422 5.35 17.34 34.05
N ALA A 423 5.00 16.06 33.97
CA ALA A 423 5.77 14.89 34.38
C ALA A 423 5.32 13.70 33.49
N PRO A 424 6.10 12.61 33.39
CA PRO A 424 5.62 11.39 32.74
C PRO A 424 4.36 10.86 33.46
N HIS A 425 3.26 10.71 32.73
CA HIS A 425 1.95 10.41 33.32
C HIS A 425 1.09 9.54 32.40
N ILE A 426 0.41 8.57 33.00
CA ILE A 426 -0.73 7.85 32.42
C ILE A 426 -1.84 7.83 33.47
N ASP A 427 -3.06 8.19 33.06
CA ASP A 427 -4.17 8.33 33.98
C ASP A 427 -4.52 6.98 34.66
N VAL A 428 -4.93 7.06 35.93
CA VAL A 428 -5.30 5.92 36.77
C VAL A 428 -6.39 5.03 36.14
N GLU A 429 -7.27 5.62 35.31
CA GLU A 429 -8.29 4.85 34.58
C GLU A 429 -7.66 3.87 33.56
N PHE A 430 -6.49 4.19 33.01
CA PHE A 430 -5.72 3.29 32.13
C PHE A 430 -4.70 2.42 32.89
N ARG A 431 -4.18 2.89 34.03
CA ARG A 431 -3.19 2.14 34.81
C ARG A 431 -3.78 1.11 35.78
N ASP A 432 -4.96 1.35 36.32
CA ASP A 432 -5.51 0.48 37.39
C ASP A 432 -6.91 -0.07 37.04
N LYS A 433 -7.62 0.58 36.11
CA LYS A 433 -9.02 0.26 35.80
C LYS A 433 -9.25 -0.11 34.34
N PHE A 434 -8.20 -0.24 33.54
CA PHE A 434 -8.34 -0.51 32.12
C PHE A 434 -9.07 -1.84 31.88
N MET A 435 -10.13 -1.79 31.08
CA MET A 435 -10.96 -2.94 30.70
C MET A 435 -11.46 -3.77 31.91
N ARG A 436 -11.83 -3.09 32.99
CA ARG A 436 -12.41 -3.70 34.19
C ARG A 436 -13.70 -4.46 33.85
N GLY A 437 -13.71 -5.77 34.09
CA GLY A 437 -14.90 -6.61 33.97
C GLY A 437 -15.83 -6.53 35.19
N PRO A 438 -16.69 -7.55 35.42
CA PRO A 438 -17.51 -7.65 36.64
C PRO A 438 -16.68 -7.66 37.95
N ASP A 439 -15.41 -8.04 37.85
CA ASP A 439 -14.48 -7.98 38.96
C ASP A 439 -14.10 -6.53 39.33
N LYS A 440 -13.65 -6.32 40.57
CA LYS A 440 -13.32 -4.97 41.08
C LYS A 440 -12.02 -4.34 40.53
N TYR A 441 -11.23 -5.05 39.71
CA TYR A 441 -9.88 -4.62 39.32
C TYR A 441 -9.60 -4.83 37.81
N GLY A 442 -8.98 -3.82 37.16
CA GLY A 442 -8.61 -3.81 35.73
C GLY A 442 -7.22 -4.37 35.44
N VAL A 443 -6.66 -4.02 34.28
CA VAL A 443 -5.27 -4.29 33.86
C VAL A 443 -4.48 -2.97 33.88
N ASP A 444 -3.17 -3.05 34.12
CA ASP A 444 -2.27 -1.89 33.99
C ASP A 444 -1.73 -1.74 32.57
N LEU A 445 -2.34 -0.84 31.80
CA LEU A 445 -1.93 -0.59 30.42
C LEU A 445 -0.48 -0.11 30.32
N ALA A 446 -0.03 0.76 31.21
CA ALA A 446 1.32 1.29 31.17
C ALA A 446 2.36 0.19 31.43
N ALA A 447 2.10 -0.68 32.41
CA ALA A 447 2.91 -1.86 32.65
C ALA A 447 2.92 -2.82 31.45
N MET A 448 1.76 -3.02 30.78
CA MET A 448 1.70 -3.83 29.55
C MET A 448 2.57 -3.25 28.43
N ILE A 449 2.59 -1.92 28.24
CA ILE A 449 3.40 -1.26 27.20
C ILE A 449 4.89 -1.40 27.48
N ILE A 450 5.31 -1.18 28.74
CA ILE A 450 6.71 -1.38 29.14
C ILE A 450 7.14 -2.85 28.93
N GLN A 451 6.29 -3.79 29.34
CA GLN A 451 6.55 -5.22 29.15
C GLN A 451 6.62 -5.60 27.66
N MET A 452 5.76 -5.02 26.82
CA MET A 452 5.79 -5.18 25.37
C MET A 452 7.09 -4.66 24.77
N GLY A 453 7.58 -3.50 25.21
CA GLY A 453 8.89 -2.98 24.78
C GLY A 453 10.04 -3.96 25.08
N ARG A 454 10.03 -4.60 26.25
CA ARG A 454 11.03 -5.62 26.62
C ARG A 454 10.89 -6.91 25.82
N ASP A 455 9.66 -7.37 25.56
CA ASP A 455 9.36 -8.53 24.72
C ASP A 455 9.75 -8.32 23.25
N HIS A 456 9.63 -7.09 22.76
CA HIS A 456 10.02 -6.69 21.41
C HIS A 456 11.53 -6.44 21.27
N GLY A 457 12.31 -6.57 22.36
CA GLY A 457 13.74 -6.34 22.36
C GLY A 457 14.11 -4.91 22.01
N LEU A 458 13.32 -3.92 22.46
CA LEU A 458 13.66 -2.51 22.27
C LEU A 458 14.89 -2.15 23.12
N ASP A 459 15.77 -1.34 22.53
CA ASP A 459 16.94 -0.79 23.24
C ASP A 459 16.53 0.31 24.24
N SER A 460 17.44 0.63 25.15
CA SER A 460 17.28 1.65 26.19
C SER A 460 17.05 3.05 25.64
N PHE A 461 16.40 3.91 26.44
CA PHE A 461 16.18 5.32 26.11
C PHE A 461 17.48 6.05 25.76
N THR A 462 18.53 5.87 26.55
CA THR A 462 19.83 6.53 26.36
C THR A 462 20.51 6.12 25.05
N SER A 463 20.35 4.85 24.66
CA SER A 463 20.84 4.32 23.39
C SER A 463 20.06 4.90 22.20
N TRP A 464 18.75 5.12 22.35
CA TRP A 464 17.92 5.81 21.35
C TRP A 464 18.27 7.29 21.21
N ARG A 465 18.55 8.00 22.32
CA ARG A 465 19.07 9.37 22.27
C ARG A 465 20.32 9.46 21.40
N LYS A 466 21.30 8.58 21.64
CA LYS A 466 22.53 8.51 20.85
C LYS A 466 22.23 8.24 19.38
N PHE A 467 21.33 7.30 19.07
CA PHE A 467 20.93 6.99 17.70
C PHE A 467 20.32 8.20 16.98
N CYS A 468 19.55 9.01 17.70
CA CYS A 468 18.96 10.25 17.21
C CYS A 468 19.93 11.45 17.18
N GLY A 469 21.23 11.23 17.44
CA GLY A 469 22.24 12.29 17.44
C GLY A 469 22.19 13.21 18.65
N LEU A 470 21.49 12.81 19.72
CA LEU A 470 21.36 13.56 20.97
C LEU A 470 22.43 13.14 21.99
N SER A 471 22.64 13.97 23.01
CA SER A 471 23.51 13.64 24.15
C SER A 471 23.04 12.36 24.85
N ARG A 472 23.95 11.40 25.08
CA ARG A 472 23.66 10.19 25.85
C ARG A 472 23.99 10.44 27.33
N PRO A 473 23.00 10.49 28.24
CA PRO A 473 23.29 10.68 29.66
C PRO A 473 24.00 9.45 30.22
N THR A 474 25.02 9.67 31.04
CA THR A 474 25.79 8.60 31.70
C THR A 474 25.48 8.45 33.17
N THR A 475 24.82 9.45 33.77
CA THR A 475 24.40 9.48 35.16
C THR A 475 22.93 9.89 35.29
N PHE A 476 22.27 9.55 36.40
CA PHE A 476 20.90 9.99 36.67
C PHE A 476 20.78 11.51 36.82
N THR A 477 21.83 12.19 37.29
CA THR A 477 21.84 13.65 37.47
C THR A 477 21.67 14.39 36.14
N GLU A 478 22.29 13.91 35.07
CA GLU A 478 22.17 14.47 33.71
C GLU A 478 20.73 14.43 33.18
N LEU A 479 19.87 13.55 33.70
CA LEU A 479 18.46 13.48 33.30
C LEU A 479 17.68 14.74 33.71
N ARG A 480 18.14 15.50 34.73
CA ARG A 480 17.47 16.73 35.19
C ARG A 480 17.37 17.81 34.11
N ASP A 481 18.35 17.85 33.22
CA ASP A 481 18.37 18.81 32.11
C ASP A 481 17.58 18.30 30.89
N ILE A 482 17.30 17.00 30.84
CA ILE A 482 16.62 16.32 29.72
C ILE A 482 15.12 16.18 29.97
N PHE A 483 14.70 15.88 31.20
CA PHE A 483 13.29 15.60 31.54
C PHE A 483 12.52 16.81 32.02
N LEU A 484 11.19 16.71 31.95
CA LEU A 484 10.24 17.68 32.48
C LEU A 484 10.53 18.02 33.95
N SER A 485 10.27 19.26 34.34
CA SER A 485 10.67 19.80 35.65
C SER A 485 10.03 19.09 36.84
N GLU A 486 8.82 18.55 36.71
CA GLU A 486 8.12 17.82 37.79
C GLU A 486 8.34 16.30 37.69
N SER A 487 9.31 15.84 36.90
CA SER A 487 9.63 14.40 36.81
C SER A 487 10.17 13.87 38.15
N PRO A 488 9.81 12.62 38.55
CA PRO A 488 10.23 12.05 39.82
C PRO A 488 11.67 11.50 39.77
N PHE A 489 12.66 12.39 39.68
CA PHE A 489 14.07 12.06 39.45
C PHE A 489 14.64 11.07 40.47
N GLU A 490 14.34 11.27 41.76
CA GLU A 490 14.82 10.42 42.85
C GLU A 490 14.25 9.00 42.75
N GLU A 491 13.04 8.84 42.19
CA GLU A 491 12.44 7.51 41.97
C GLU A 491 13.08 6.80 40.77
N PHE A 492 13.51 7.51 39.72
CA PHE A 492 14.26 6.88 38.62
C PHE A 492 15.56 6.24 39.13
N GLU A 493 16.32 6.97 39.95
CA GLU A 493 17.57 6.52 40.57
C GLU A 493 17.35 5.39 41.59
N SER A 494 16.22 5.40 42.29
CA SER A 494 15.84 4.35 43.25
C SER A 494 15.43 3.04 42.58
N ILE A 495 14.78 3.11 41.40
CA ILE A 495 14.17 1.95 40.73
C ILE A 495 15.12 1.27 39.74
N TYR A 496 15.90 2.04 38.99
CA TYR A 496 16.85 1.51 38.01
C TYR A 496 18.26 1.51 38.58
N ALA A 497 18.97 0.38 38.43
CA ALA A 497 20.35 0.26 38.90
C ALA A 497 21.35 1.06 38.04
N HIS A 498 21.03 1.31 36.75
CA HIS A 498 21.84 2.11 35.85
C HIS A 498 21.00 2.95 34.87
N VAL A 499 21.50 4.10 34.42
CA VAL A 499 20.75 5.01 33.52
C VAL A 499 20.42 4.38 32.17
N ASP A 500 21.30 3.50 31.67
CA ASP A 500 21.07 2.73 30.43
C ASP A 500 20.08 1.57 30.62
N ASP A 501 19.53 1.35 31.82
CA ASP A 501 18.48 0.35 32.02
C ASP A 501 17.09 0.90 31.69
N ILE A 502 16.94 2.23 31.56
CA ILE A 502 15.63 2.87 31.49
C ILE A 502 14.91 2.50 30.17
N ASP A 503 13.69 1.98 30.30
CA ASP A 503 12.83 1.60 29.18
C ASP A 503 12.45 2.83 28.33
N LEU A 504 12.47 2.66 26.99
CA LEU A 504 12.22 3.74 26.03
C LEU A 504 10.90 4.49 26.27
N PHE A 505 9.82 3.77 26.60
CA PHE A 505 8.50 4.36 26.76
C PHE A 505 8.44 5.39 27.90
N VAL A 506 9.04 5.04 29.05
CA VAL A 506 8.96 5.81 30.29
C VAL A 506 9.66 7.15 30.14
N SER A 507 10.91 7.12 29.67
CA SER A 507 11.71 8.34 29.51
C SER A 507 11.35 9.13 28.26
N GLY A 508 10.79 8.51 27.23
CA GLY A 508 10.23 9.26 26.11
C GLY A 508 9.04 10.14 26.50
N LEU A 509 8.22 9.71 27.47
CA LEU A 509 7.19 10.55 28.09
C LEU A 509 7.75 11.58 29.08
N ALA A 510 8.89 11.28 29.71
CA ALA A 510 9.53 12.19 30.68
C ALA A 510 10.33 13.30 29.99
N GLU A 511 10.79 13.09 28.76
CA GLU A 511 11.62 14.02 27.99
C GLU A 511 10.89 15.34 27.69
N ARG A 512 11.59 16.48 27.89
CA ARG A 512 11.00 17.80 27.62
C ARG A 512 10.56 17.92 26.15
N PRO A 513 9.30 18.32 25.89
CA PRO A 513 8.82 18.50 24.53
C PRO A 513 9.60 19.56 23.74
N LEU A 514 9.73 19.35 22.43
CA LEU A 514 10.20 20.38 21.51
C LEU A 514 9.21 21.58 21.49
N PRO A 515 9.67 22.80 21.19
CA PRO A 515 8.78 23.95 21.07
C PRO A 515 7.62 23.70 20.09
N GLY A 516 6.39 23.83 20.55
CA GLY A 516 5.18 23.59 19.75
C GLY A 516 4.82 22.11 19.55
N ALA A 517 5.52 21.18 20.19
CA ALA A 517 5.25 19.74 20.14
C ALA A 517 4.78 19.18 21.49
N PHE A 518 4.23 17.97 21.46
CA PHE A 518 3.87 17.19 22.66
C PHE A 518 5.00 16.30 23.18
N LEU A 519 5.99 16.05 22.33
CA LEU A 519 6.98 15.00 22.52
C LEU A 519 8.39 15.56 22.51
N GLY A 520 9.25 14.93 23.31
CA GLY A 520 10.68 15.24 23.33
C GLY A 520 11.42 14.76 22.09
N PRO A 521 12.65 15.23 21.88
CA PRO A 521 13.39 15.00 20.63
C PRO A 521 13.64 13.52 20.32
N THR A 522 13.68 12.61 21.30
CA THR A 522 13.88 11.17 21.05
C THR A 522 12.64 10.56 20.40
N PHE A 523 11.45 10.78 20.97
CA PHE A 523 10.20 10.32 20.37
C PHE A 523 9.92 11.04 19.04
N SER A 524 10.19 12.35 18.95
CA SER A 524 10.07 13.08 17.69
C SER A 524 10.95 12.49 16.59
N CYS A 525 12.22 12.14 16.86
CA CYS A 525 13.11 11.48 15.91
C CYS A 525 12.55 10.13 15.41
N ILE A 526 12.01 9.30 16.31
CA ILE A 526 11.43 7.99 15.95
C ILE A 526 10.17 8.18 15.09
N ILE A 527 9.27 9.09 15.49
CA ILE A 527 8.02 9.39 14.78
C ILE A 527 8.29 10.10 13.45
N GLU A 528 9.27 10.99 13.36
CA GLU A 528 9.64 11.65 12.11
C GLU A 528 10.14 10.61 11.09
N ARG A 529 11.12 9.79 11.49
CA ARG A 529 11.66 8.71 10.64
C ARG A 529 10.62 7.67 10.30
N GLN A 530 9.65 7.48 11.20
CA GLN A 530 8.46 6.71 10.90
C GLN A 530 7.77 7.32 9.70
N PHE A 531 7.13 8.49 9.87
CA PHE A 531 6.25 9.07 8.86
C PHE A 531 6.95 9.40 7.53
N GLU A 532 8.25 9.74 7.57
CA GLU A 532 9.09 9.91 6.38
C GLU A 532 9.12 8.64 5.52
N LYS A 533 9.40 7.47 6.15
CA LYS A 533 9.62 6.22 5.43
C LYS A 533 8.45 5.80 4.58
N LEU A 534 7.24 6.19 4.91
CA LEU A 534 6.08 5.61 4.24
C LEU A 534 5.40 6.62 3.38
N ARG A 535 5.68 7.91 3.54
CA ARG A 535 5.41 8.86 2.48
C ARG A 535 6.24 8.46 1.26
N HIS A 536 7.53 8.21 1.47
CA HIS A 536 8.46 7.86 0.39
C HIS A 536 8.38 6.39 -0.04
N GLY A 537 8.01 5.49 0.86
CA GLY A 537 7.92 4.05 0.60
C GLY A 537 6.58 3.57 0.05
N ASP A 538 5.58 4.46 -0.08
CA ASP A 538 4.25 4.11 -0.56
C ASP A 538 4.05 4.52 -2.02
N ARG A 539 4.01 3.53 -2.92
CA ARG A 539 3.74 3.74 -4.36
C ARG A 539 2.42 4.47 -4.61
N PHE A 540 1.43 4.23 -3.76
CA PHE A 540 0.09 4.79 -3.90
C PHE A 540 -0.11 6.06 -3.05
N TRP A 541 0.96 6.66 -2.52
CA TRP A 541 0.89 7.96 -1.84
C TRP A 541 0.11 8.95 -2.72
N TYR A 542 -0.85 9.66 -2.14
CA TYR A 542 -1.87 10.36 -2.92
C TYR A 542 -1.31 11.50 -3.79
N GLU A 543 -0.10 12.00 -3.51
CA GLU A 543 0.60 13.00 -4.32
C GLU A 543 1.49 12.40 -5.41
N ASN A 544 1.66 11.08 -5.45
CA ASN A 544 2.45 10.43 -6.49
C ASN A 544 1.75 10.53 -7.86
N PHE A 545 2.56 10.62 -8.91
CA PHE A 545 2.12 10.80 -10.30
C PHE A 545 2.24 9.51 -11.14
N PHE A 546 2.34 8.34 -10.50
CA PHE A 546 2.45 7.05 -11.19
C PHE A 546 1.09 6.59 -11.71
N GLU A 547 0.89 6.63 -13.03
CA GLU A 547 -0.30 6.05 -13.67
C GLU A 547 -0.29 4.51 -13.59
N PRO A 548 -1.46 3.85 -13.48
CA PRO A 548 -2.82 4.42 -13.44
C PRO A 548 -3.29 4.88 -12.04
N SER A 549 -2.41 4.82 -11.04
CA SER A 549 -2.73 5.08 -9.62
C SER A 549 -2.72 6.56 -9.23
N ALA A 550 -2.27 7.45 -10.10
CA ALA A 550 -2.18 8.88 -9.85
C ALA A 550 -3.57 9.55 -9.81
N PHE A 551 -3.74 10.53 -8.93
CA PHE A 551 -4.88 11.44 -9.05
C PHE A 551 -4.56 12.49 -10.11
N THR A 552 -5.55 12.91 -10.89
CA THR A 552 -5.36 14.05 -11.79
C THR A 552 -5.07 15.31 -10.98
N LEU A 553 -4.41 16.31 -11.57
CA LEU A 553 -4.10 17.57 -10.84
C LEU A 553 -5.35 18.25 -10.26
N LYS A 554 -6.50 18.17 -10.96
CA LYS A 554 -7.79 18.71 -10.48
C LYS A 554 -8.36 17.91 -9.31
N GLN A 555 -8.20 16.58 -9.35
CA GLN A 555 -8.59 15.70 -8.25
C GLN A 555 -7.72 15.97 -7.02
N LEU A 556 -6.40 16.08 -7.22
CA LEU A 556 -5.43 16.33 -6.16
C LEU A 556 -5.63 17.71 -5.50
N SER A 557 -5.84 18.78 -6.28
CA SER A 557 -6.09 20.12 -5.73
C SER A 557 -7.33 20.12 -4.83
N THR A 558 -8.40 19.45 -5.28
CA THR A 558 -9.66 19.35 -4.55
C THR A 558 -9.53 18.50 -3.28
N ILE A 559 -8.75 17.41 -3.32
CA ILE A 559 -8.46 16.60 -2.12
C ILE A 559 -7.73 17.44 -1.07
N LYS A 560 -6.73 18.24 -1.48
CA LYS A 560 -5.91 19.07 -0.58
C LYS A 560 -6.70 20.15 0.16
N GLU A 561 -7.86 20.54 -0.36
CA GLU A 561 -8.78 21.47 0.33
C GLU A 561 -9.57 20.79 1.46
N SER A 562 -9.64 19.45 1.50
CA SER A 562 -10.44 18.74 2.51
C SER A 562 -9.94 19.03 3.93
N THR A 563 -10.87 19.40 4.81
CA THR A 563 -10.59 19.60 6.24
C THR A 563 -11.37 18.60 7.10
N MET A 564 -10.82 18.24 8.25
CA MET A 564 -11.52 17.39 9.21
C MET A 564 -12.82 18.06 9.71
N ALA A 565 -12.85 19.40 9.81
CA ALA A 565 -14.07 20.16 10.08
C ALA A 565 -15.14 19.91 9.01
N GLY A 566 -14.77 19.98 7.72
CA GLY A 566 -15.65 19.69 6.61
C GLY A 566 -16.19 18.26 6.66
N ILE A 567 -15.31 17.28 6.88
CA ILE A 567 -15.70 15.87 7.01
C ILE A 567 -16.69 15.66 8.16
N ILE A 568 -16.47 16.28 9.33
CA ILE A 568 -17.42 16.21 10.44
C ILE A 568 -18.77 16.81 10.03
N CYS A 569 -18.79 18.05 9.52
CA CYS A 569 -20.02 18.70 9.08
C CYS A 569 -20.81 17.88 8.04
N ASP A 570 -20.11 17.20 7.12
CA ASP A 570 -20.74 16.41 6.05
C ASP A 570 -21.38 15.10 6.54
N ASN A 571 -21.04 14.65 7.76
CA ASN A 571 -21.37 13.32 8.27
C ASN A 571 -22.05 13.35 9.65
N THR A 572 -22.55 14.51 10.09
CA THR A 572 -23.29 14.70 11.35
C THR A 572 -24.60 15.44 11.11
N ASP A 573 -25.64 15.15 11.91
CA ASP A 573 -26.96 15.76 11.72
C ASP A 573 -27.19 17.06 12.52
N ASP A 574 -26.46 17.27 13.63
CA ASP A 574 -26.77 18.30 14.64
C ASP A 574 -25.57 19.21 14.99
N ILE A 575 -24.51 19.19 14.19
CA ILE A 575 -23.36 20.11 14.35
C ILE A 575 -23.45 21.18 13.26
N GLY A 576 -24.07 22.32 13.61
CA GLY A 576 -24.20 23.46 12.70
C GLY A 576 -23.02 24.44 12.75
N MET A 577 -22.33 24.53 13.90
CA MET A 577 -21.18 25.41 14.11
C MET A 577 -19.96 24.56 14.49
N ILE A 578 -18.81 24.82 13.87
CA ILE A 578 -17.57 24.09 14.12
C ILE A 578 -16.34 24.99 13.98
N GLN A 579 -15.31 24.76 14.78
CA GLN A 579 -14.04 25.45 14.63
C GLN A 579 -13.27 24.95 13.38
N PRO A 580 -12.64 25.81 12.58
CA PRO A 580 -11.89 25.38 11.40
C PRO A 580 -10.76 24.39 11.72
N ASN A 581 -10.00 24.63 12.79
CA ASN A 581 -8.98 23.70 13.28
C ASN A 581 -9.52 22.88 14.44
N VAL A 582 -10.08 21.71 14.11
CA VAL A 582 -10.71 20.80 15.08
C VAL A 582 -9.74 20.12 16.04
N PHE A 583 -8.44 20.17 15.79
CA PHE A 583 -7.40 19.66 16.71
C PHE A 583 -7.00 20.68 17.78
N GLN A 584 -7.46 21.92 17.64
CA GLN A 584 -7.29 22.98 18.61
C GLN A 584 -8.63 23.29 19.29
N GLN A 585 -8.53 23.76 20.54
CA GLN A 585 -9.66 24.31 21.26
C GLN A 585 -10.19 25.52 20.49
N ALA A 586 -11.51 25.71 20.53
CA ALA A 586 -12.13 26.91 19.99
C ALA A 586 -11.73 28.14 20.81
N ASP A 587 -11.54 29.27 20.13
CA ASP A 587 -11.26 30.56 20.76
C ASP A 587 -12.02 31.69 20.04
N ASN A 588 -12.13 32.86 20.65
CA ASN A 588 -12.98 33.95 20.13
C ASN A 588 -12.37 34.69 18.91
N TYR A 589 -11.18 34.32 18.46
CA TYR A 589 -10.40 35.10 17.48
C TYR A 589 -9.88 34.25 16.31
N LEU A 590 -8.94 33.32 16.56
CA LEU A 590 -8.21 32.58 15.54
C LEU A 590 -8.90 31.28 15.14
N ASN A 591 -9.60 30.64 16.08
CA ASN A 591 -10.26 29.35 15.87
C ASN A 591 -11.74 29.38 16.30
N CYS A 592 -12.44 30.47 15.99
CA CYS A 592 -13.85 30.66 16.36
C CYS A 592 -14.75 29.67 15.60
N PRO A 593 -15.75 29.05 16.26
CA PRO A 593 -16.73 28.22 15.57
C PRO A 593 -17.50 29.01 14.52
N ILE A 594 -17.57 28.47 13.30
CA ILE A 594 -18.26 29.05 12.16
C ILE A 594 -19.33 28.09 11.64
N ASP A 595 -20.29 28.62 10.87
CA ASP A 595 -21.36 27.81 10.27
C ASP A 595 -20.77 26.80 9.27
N CYS A 596 -21.15 25.53 9.40
CA CYS A 596 -20.75 24.43 8.53
C CYS A 596 -21.04 24.68 7.04
N ASN A 597 -21.96 25.58 6.70
CA ASN A 597 -22.29 25.98 5.33
C ASN A 597 -21.36 27.07 4.77
N THR A 598 -20.43 27.59 5.57
CA THR A 598 -19.45 28.61 5.17
C THR A 598 -18.35 27.99 4.29
N THR A 599 -18.67 27.76 3.01
CA THR A 599 -17.81 27.04 2.06
C THR A 599 -16.50 27.75 1.71
N SER A 600 -16.37 29.05 1.99
CA SER A 600 -15.12 29.80 1.82
C SER A 600 -14.04 29.43 2.83
N ILE A 601 -14.41 28.90 4.00
CA ILE A 601 -13.49 28.48 5.06
C ILE A 601 -13.52 26.96 5.24
N ILE A 602 -14.69 26.33 5.06
CA ILE A 602 -14.89 24.88 5.12
C ILE A 602 -15.26 24.39 3.71
N PRO A 603 -14.27 24.21 2.82
CA PRO A 603 -14.52 23.80 1.45
C PRO A 603 -15.10 22.38 1.40
N ARG A 604 -15.92 22.12 0.37
CA ARG A 604 -16.53 20.81 0.10
C ARG A 604 -15.82 20.17 -1.07
N LEU A 605 -15.56 18.86 -0.97
CA LEU A 605 -14.91 18.10 -2.03
C LEU A 605 -15.76 18.12 -3.32
N ASN A 606 -15.24 18.76 -4.37
CA ASN A 606 -15.88 18.81 -5.69
C ASN A 606 -15.66 17.49 -6.48
N LEU A 607 -16.60 16.56 -6.37
CA LEU A 607 -16.53 15.26 -7.04
C LEU A 607 -16.72 15.31 -8.56
N ASN A 608 -17.06 16.46 -9.16
CA ASN A 608 -17.17 16.55 -10.62
C ASN A 608 -15.84 16.25 -11.34
N HIS A 609 -14.70 16.38 -10.66
CA HIS A 609 -13.39 15.99 -11.19
C HIS A 609 -13.19 14.46 -11.30
N TRP A 610 -14.13 13.66 -10.78
CA TRP A 610 -14.21 12.21 -10.97
C TRP A 610 -15.27 11.80 -12.00
N ARG A 611 -15.92 12.78 -12.66
CA ARG A 611 -16.84 12.49 -13.74
C ARG A 611 -16.09 11.82 -14.88
N ASP A 612 -16.57 10.64 -15.26
CA ASP A 612 -16.14 9.94 -16.46
C ASP A 612 -16.76 10.69 -17.66
N GLU A 613 -16.00 11.62 -18.25
CA GLU A 613 -16.44 12.37 -19.45
C GLU A 613 -16.57 11.47 -20.68
N GLU A 614 -16.16 10.21 -20.54
CA GLU A 614 -16.34 9.18 -21.51
C GLU A 614 -17.54 8.32 -21.12
N PRO A 615 -18.71 8.51 -21.75
CA PRO A 615 -19.68 7.43 -21.75
C PRO A 615 -18.94 6.24 -22.37
N ARG A 616 -18.63 5.23 -21.56
CA ARG A 616 -18.30 3.90 -22.07
C ARG A 616 -19.45 3.53 -22.99
N ARG A 617 -19.27 3.74 -24.30
CA ARG A 617 -20.09 3.06 -25.29
C ARG A 617 -19.83 1.59 -24.99
N GLN A 618 -20.78 0.93 -24.32
CA GLN A 618 -20.74 -0.52 -24.20
C GLN A 618 -20.64 -1.03 -25.63
N LEU A 619 -19.46 -1.52 -25.98
CA LEU A 619 -19.29 -2.20 -27.24
C LEU A 619 -20.20 -3.43 -27.18
N PRO A 620 -21.02 -3.70 -28.21
CA PRO A 620 -21.92 -4.86 -28.24
C PRO A 620 -21.12 -6.17 -28.46
N ILE A 621 -20.05 -6.36 -27.71
CA ILE A 621 -19.17 -7.53 -27.78
C ILE A 621 -19.45 -8.36 -26.53
N THR A 622 -20.18 -9.46 -26.70
CA THR A 622 -20.35 -10.45 -25.62
C THR A 622 -19.07 -11.28 -25.47
N LYS A 623 -18.93 -11.98 -24.34
CA LYS A 623 -17.81 -12.90 -24.12
C LYS A 623 -17.70 -13.96 -25.23
N GLU A 624 -18.84 -14.49 -25.69
CA GLU A 624 -18.91 -15.48 -26.77
C GLU A 624 -18.47 -14.88 -28.10
N THR A 625 -18.84 -13.62 -28.36
CA THR A 625 -18.41 -12.87 -29.55
C THR A 625 -16.90 -12.66 -29.54
N LEU A 626 -16.34 -12.32 -28.38
CA LEU A 626 -14.91 -12.13 -28.19
C LEU A 626 -14.14 -13.44 -28.38
N GLU A 627 -14.58 -14.54 -27.79
CA GLU A 627 -13.97 -15.87 -27.96
C GLU A 627 -13.98 -16.31 -29.43
N LYS A 628 -15.11 -16.10 -30.12
CA LYS A 628 -15.25 -16.37 -31.56
C LYS A 628 -14.28 -15.52 -32.39
N ALA A 629 -14.19 -14.22 -32.11
CA ALA A 629 -13.30 -13.31 -32.82
C ALA A 629 -11.81 -13.61 -32.57
N VAL A 630 -11.44 -14.02 -31.34
CA VAL A 630 -10.08 -14.47 -31.00
C VAL A 630 -9.71 -15.73 -31.78
N ARG A 631 -10.62 -16.73 -31.85
CA ARG A 631 -10.39 -17.96 -32.62
C ARG A 631 -10.20 -17.68 -34.11
N LEU A 632 -11.06 -16.85 -34.70
CA LEU A 632 -10.95 -16.45 -36.10
C LEU A 632 -9.66 -15.65 -36.36
N GLY A 633 -9.27 -14.78 -35.42
CA GLY A 633 -8.01 -14.01 -35.49
C GLY A 633 -6.79 -14.92 -35.47
N ALA A 634 -6.78 -15.93 -34.60
CA ALA A 634 -5.70 -16.92 -34.53
C ALA A 634 -5.57 -17.74 -35.83
N GLU A 635 -6.69 -18.17 -36.42
CA GLU A 635 -6.69 -18.87 -37.70
C GLU A 635 -6.19 -17.99 -38.85
N GLN A 636 -6.63 -16.73 -38.90
CA GLN A 636 -6.22 -15.78 -39.93
C GLN A 636 -4.73 -15.45 -39.80
N PHE A 637 -4.24 -15.20 -38.59
CA PHE A 637 -2.84 -14.93 -38.31
C PHE A 637 -1.95 -16.11 -38.74
N ARG A 638 -2.37 -17.35 -38.44
CA ARG A 638 -1.66 -18.56 -38.89
C ARG A 638 -1.54 -18.63 -40.42
N ARG A 639 -2.62 -18.34 -41.14
CA ARG A 639 -2.62 -18.33 -42.62
C ARG A 639 -1.66 -17.26 -43.19
N LEU A 640 -1.61 -16.09 -42.56
CA LEU A 640 -0.70 -15.02 -42.97
C LEU A 640 0.76 -15.44 -42.79
N GLN A 641 1.09 -16.05 -41.65
CA GLN A 641 2.43 -16.63 -41.43
C GLN A 641 2.76 -17.71 -42.47
N GLU A 642 1.88 -18.67 -42.73
CA GLU A 642 2.12 -19.70 -43.75
C GLU A 642 2.37 -19.12 -45.15
N ALA A 643 1.62 -18.08 -45.53
CA ALA A 643 1.79 -17.39 -46.80
C ALA A 643 3.13 -16.63 -46.88
N GLU A 644 3.52 -15.95 -45.81
CA GLU A 644 4.82 -15.28 -45.69
C GLU A 644 5.98 -16.28 -45.77
N ASN A 645 5.88 -17.42 -45.08
CA ASN A 645 6.84 -18.51 -45.15
C ASN A 645 7.00 -19.03 -46.59
N GLY A 646 5.88 -19.16 -47.29
CA GLY A 646 5.87 -19.55 -48.70
C GLY A 646 6.60 -18.55 -49.61
N ARG A 647 6.48 -17.23 -49.36
CA ARG A 647 7.19 -16.18 -50.10
C ARG A 647 8.69 -16.20 -49.80
N LEU A 648 9.04 -16.32 -48.52
CA LEU A 648 10.44 -16.37 -48.07
C LEU A 648 11.18 -17.59 -48.62
N ASN A 649 10.53 -18.76 -48.64
CA ASN A 649 11.13 -19.99 -49.18
C ASN A 649 11.31 -19.96 -50.71
N ARG A 650 10.59 -19.09 -51.43
CA ARG A 650 10.70 -18.92 -52.88
C ARG A 650 11.81 -17.95 -53.29
N GLN A 651 12.40 -17.20 -52.35
CA GLN A 651 13.54 -16.35 -52.67
C GLN A 651 14.81 -17.19 -52.86
N PRO A 652 15.64 -16.87 -53.87
CA PRO A 652 16.90 -17.56 -54.08
C PRO A 652 17.80 -17.38 -52.84
N ARG A 653 18.26 -18.49 -52.24
CA ARG A 653 19.26 -18.45 -51.18
C ARG A 653 20.57 -17.89 -51.78
N PRO A 654 21.24 -16.93 -51.12
CA PRO A 654 22.52 -16.42 -51.61
C PRO A 654 23.51 -17.58 -51.77
N THR A 655 24.23 -17.60 -52.90
CA THR A 655 25.24 -18.64 -53.15
C THR A 655 26.46 -18.40 -52.28
N ALA A 656 27.20 -19.46 -51.92
CA ALA A 656 28.35 -19.38 -51.01
C ALA A 656 29.45 -18.37 -51.43
N GLY A 657 29.49 -17.98 -52.71
CA GLY A 657 30.39 -16.94 -53.23
C GLY A 657 29.95 -15.50 -52.94
N ASP A 658 28.67 -15.24 -52.67
CA ASP A 658 28.12 -13.90 -52.37
C ASP A 658 28.28 -13.51 -50.89
N LEU A 659 28.60 -14.48 -50.03
CA LEU A 659 28.70 -14.31 -48.57
C LEU A 659 29.96 -13.57 -48.10
N HIS A 660 30.99 -13.45 -48.94
CA HIS A 660 32.25 -12.77 -48.59
C HIS A 660 32.30 -11.28 -48.98
N GLN A 661 31.25 -10.71 -49.59
CA GLN A 661 31.26 -9.30 -50.03
C GLN A 661 30.24 -8.38 -49.37
N ILE A 662 29.47 -8.81 -48.35
CA ILE A 662 28.46 -7.93 -47.76
C ILE A 662 28.32 -8.11 -46.23
N PRO A 663 29.09 -7.39 -45.38
CA PRO A 663 28.50 -6.88 -44.15
C PRO A 663 27.66 -5.66 -44.54
N SER A 664 26.46 -5.90 -45.09
CA SER A 664 25.55 -4.77 -45.35
C SER A 664 25.21 -4.18 -43.99
N ALA A 665 25.17 -2.85 -43.92
CA ALA A 665 24.66 -2.14 -42.75
C ALA A 665 23.29 -2.71 -42.29
N LEU A 666 22.50 -3.26 -43.22
CA LEU A 666 21.27 -4.00 -42.96
C LEU A 666 21.47 -5.22 -42.07
N PHE A 667 22.43 -6.10 -42.37
CA PHE A 667 22.65 -7.32 -41.59
C PHE A 667 23.16 -7.01 -40.18
N THR A 668 24.06 -6.03 -40.06
CA THR A 668 24.57 -5.56 -38.77
C THR A 668 23.46 -4.92 -37.94
N HIS A 669 22.70 -3.99 -38.51
CA HIS A 669 21.59 -3.34 -37.82
C HIS A 669 20.53 -4.36 -37.38
N ALA A 670 20.09 -5.24 -38.28
CA ALA A 670 19.10 -6.26 -37.95
C ALA A 670 19.61 -7.16 -36.80
N SER A 671 20.89 -7.55 -36.82
CA SER A 671 21.51 -8.38 -35.77
C SER A 671 21.60 -7.67 -34.42
N LEU A 672 21.90 -6.36 -34.40
CA LEU A 672 21.89 -5.55 -33.18
C LEU A 672 20.48 -5.34 -32.62
N MET A 673 19.46 -5.38 -33.47
CA MET A 673 18.04 -5.27 -33.10
C MET A 673 17.33 -6.63 -33.02
N ALA A 674 18.09 -7.71 -32.77
CA ALA A 674 17.54 -9.06 -32.70
C ALA A 674 16.62 -9.24 -31.47
N PRO A 675 15.42 -9.81 -31.64
CA PRO A 675 14.52 -10.04 -30.52
C PRO A 675 15.01 -11.14 -29.57
N LYS A 676 14.71 -10.96 -28.28
CA LYS A 676 14.75 -12.05 -27.30
C LYS A 676 13.57 -13.00 -27.51
N ARG A 677 13.65 -14.19 -26.92
CA ARG A 677 12.65 -15.24 -27.08
C ARG A 677 11.28 -14.80 -26.55
N GLU A 678 11.27 -14.12 -25.41
CA GLU A 678 10.09 -13.56 -24.76
C GLU A 678 9.42 -12.49 -25.65
N SER A 679 10.20 -11.68 -26.36
CA SER A 679 9.69 -10.69 -27.31
C SER A 679 9.00 -11.34 -28.52
N LEU A 680 9.46 -12.52 -28.94
CA LEU A 680 8.80 -13.29 -30.00
C LEU A 680 7.46 -13.85 -29.53
N ASP A 681 7.37 -14.32 -28.28
CA ASP A 681 6.12 -14.83 -27.69
C ASP A 681 5.07 -13.72 -27.56
N ILE A 682 5.48 -12.54 -27.09
CA ILE A 682 4.62 -11.35 -27.04
C ILE A 682 4.15 -10.98 -28.45
N ALA A 683 5.05 -11.00 -29.45
CA ALA A 683 4.70 -10.65 -30.82
C ALA A 683 3.70 -11.61 -31.46
N LEU A 684 3.73 -12.90 -31.09
CA LEU A 684 2.73 -13.88 -31.53
C LEU A 684 1.35 -13.53 -30.97
N THR A 685 1.25 -13.27 -29.67
CA THR A 685 0.00 -12.84 -29.03
C THR A 685 -0.52 -11.53 -29.64
N ALA A 686 0.37 -10.55 -29.79
CA ALA A 686 0.08 -9.26 -30.38
C ALA A 686 -0.48 -9.38 -31.82
N GLY A 687 0.09 -10.28 -32.63
CA GLY A 687 -0.37 -10.58 -33.98
C GLY A 687 -1.77 -11.19 -34.02
N ILE A 688 -2.06 -12.13 -33.12
CA ILE A 688 -3.42 -12.70 -32.96
C ILE A 688 -4.41 -11.59 -32.59
N LEU A 689 -4.09 -10.78 -31.58
CA LEU A 689 -4.95 -9.69 -31.12
C LEU A 689 -5.19 -8.64 -32.22
N SER A 690 -4.18 -8.35 -33.06
CA SER A 690 -4.31 -7.44 -34.20
C SER A 690 -5.33 -7.97 -35.23
N GLU A 691 -5.25 -9.26 -35.57
CA GLU A 691 -6.22 -9.88 -36.48
C GLU A 691 -7.61 -9.98 -35.84
N THR A 692 -7.69 -10.26 -34.54
CA THR A 692 -8.95 -10.22 -33.78
C THR A 692 -9.61 -8.84 -33.85
N THR A 693 -8.84 -7.76 -33.64
CA THR A 693 -9.33 -6.38 -33.80
C THR A 693 -9.85 -6.12 -35.21
N LYS A 694 -9.13 -6.56 -36.25
CA LYS A 694 -9.58 -6.43 -37.65
C LYS A 694 -10.91 -7.17 -37.89
N ILE A 695 -11.10 -8.35 -37.29
CA ILE A 695 -12.35 -9.13 -37.41
C ILE A 695 -13.50 -8.43 -36.70
N LEU A 696 -13.30 -7.93 -35.49
CA LEU A 696 -14.31 -7.20 -34.71
C LEU A 696 -14.80 -5.94 -35.44
N ILE A 697 -13.88 -5.23 -36.11
CA ILE A 697 -14.19 -3.99 -36.84
C ILE A 697 -14.85 -4.29 -38.19
N ARG A 698 -14.32 -5.24 -38.96
CA ARG A 698 -14.83 -5.55 -40.31
C ARG A 698 -16.12 -6.38 -40.26
N GLY A 699 -16.40 -7.02 -39.12
CA GLY A 699 -17.57 -7.89 -38.95
C GLY A 699 -17.56 -9.14 -39.82
N VAL A 700 -16.40 -9.52 -40.37
CA VAL A 700 -16.28 -10.68 -41.27
C VAL A 700 -16.46 -11.95 -40.46
N ALA A 701 -17.41 -12.79 -40.87
CA ALA A 701 -17.88 -13.98 -40.13
C ALA A 701 -18.54 -13.71 -38.77
N LEU A 702 -18.93 -12.45 -38.49
CA LEU A 702 -19.75 -12.05 -37.33
C LEU A 702 -21.17 -11.69 -37.78
N ASN A 703 -22.16 -12.07 -36.97
CA ASN A 703 -23.57 -11.70 -37.17
C ASN A 703 -23.74 -10.19 -37.03
N VAL A 704 -24.78 -9.60 -37.62
CA VAL A 704 -25.00 -8.13 -37.59
C VAL A 704 -25.08 -7.58 -36.16
N SER A 705 -25.61 -8.36 -35.21
CA SER A 705 -25.68 -8.03 -33.79
C SER A 705 -24.35 -8.16 -33.02
N GLU A 706 -23.33 -8.78 -33.62
CA GLU A 706 -22.01 -9.07 -33.03
C GLU A 706 -20.93 -8.06 -33.50
N ARG A 707 -21.28 -7.11 -34.39
CA ARG A 707 -20.31 -6.20 -35.02
C ARG A 707 -20.11 -4.94 -34.20
N LEU A 708 -18.88 -4.40 -34.22
CA LEU A 708 -18.64 -3.04 -33.77
C LEU A 708 -19.42 -2.04 -34.65
N PRO A 709 -20.06 -1.01 -34.07
CA PRO A 709 -20.72 0.04 -34.83
C PRO A 709 -19.77 0.70 -35.83
N SER A 710 -20.18 0.76 -37.09
CA SER A 710 -19.36 1.32 -38.18
C SER A 710 -19.11 2.83 -38.06
N GLU A 711 -19.86 3.54 -37.22
CA GLU A 711 -19.71 4.99 -36.99
C GLU A 711 -18.67 5.34 -35.91
N LEU A 712 -17.98 4.35 -35.30
CA LEU A 712 -16.93 4.61 -34.31
C LEU A 712 -15.66 5.13 -34.98
N SER A 713 -15.18 6.30 -34.55
CA SER A 713 -13.91 6.86 -35.04
C SER A 713 -12.71 6.00 -34.60
N VAL A 714 -11.59 6.07 -35.34
CA VAL A 714 -10.32 5.40 -34.99
C VAL A 714 -9.89 5.76 -33.58
N GLU A 715 -9.95 7.05 -33.23
CA GLU A 715 -9.58 7.57 -31.91
C GLU A 715 -10.46 6.98 -30.80
N THR A 716 -11.76 6.81 -31.05
CA THR A 716 -12.67 6.17 -30.09
C THR A 716 -12.37 4.68 -29.94
N LEU A 717 -12.03 3.98 -31.02
CA LEU A 717 -11.69 2.55 -30.98
C LEU A 717 -10.36 2.28 -30.28
N GLN A 718 -9.35 3.12 -30.52
CA GLN A 718 -8.04 3.05 -29.86
C GLN A 718 -8.13 3.22 -28.34
N ARG A 719 -9.17 3.92 -27.87
CA ARG A 719 -9.43 4.16 -26.45
C ARG A 719 -10.25 3.06 -25.79
N LEU A 720 -11.27 2.54 -26.49
CA LEU A 720 -12.21 1.57 -25.92
C LEU A 720 -11.71 0.12 -25.98
N LEU A 721 -11.02 -0.27 -27.05
CA LEU A 721 -10.60 -1.67 -27.24
C LEU A 721 -9.57 -2.14 -26.18
N PRO A 722 -8.63 -1.30 -25.71
CA PRO A 722 -7.69 -1.72 -24.66
C PRO A 722 -8.34 -2.04 -23.31
N GLU A 723 -9.54 -1.51 -23.03
CA GLU A 723 -10.28 -1.80 -21.80
C GLU A 723 -11.01 -3.15 -21.83
N VAL A 724 -11.07 -3.83 -22.98
CA VAL A 724 -11.70 -5.15 -23.10
C VAL A 724 -10.78 -6.21 -22.49
N ASP A 725 -11.18 -6.80 -21.37
CA ASP A 725 -10.42 -7.85 -20.71
C ASP A 725 -10.34 -9.11 -21.57
N VAL A 726 -9.17 -9.32 -22.17
CA VAL A 726 -8.82 -10.52 -22.94
C VAL A 726 -8.02 -11.53 -22.12
N SER A 727 -7.61 -11.21 -20.89
CA SER A 727 -6.67 -12.02 -20.09
C SER A 727 -7.19 -13.46 -19.85
N ARG A 728 -8.50 -13.60 -19.62
CA ARG A 728 -9.18 -14.89 -19.41
C ARG A 728 -9.29 -15.76 -20.68
N VAL A 729 -9.17 -15.15 -21.86
CA VAL A 729 -9.19 -15.84 -23.17
C VAL A 729 -7.76 -16.14 -23.62
N VAL A 730 -6.84 -15.20 -23.35
CA VAL A 730 -5.41 -15.22 -23.71
C VAL A 730 -4.61 -16.25 -22.89
N GLY A 731 -4.96 -16.48 -21.62
CA GLY A 731 -4.26 -17.42 -20.74
C GLY A 731 -4.25 -18.89 -21.17
N ASN A 732 -4.92 -19.26 -22.27
CA ASN A 732 -5.06 -20.64 -22.76
C ASN A 732 -4.56 -20.84 -24.22
N PHE A 733 -3.66 -19.99 -24.71
CA PHE A 733 -3.22 -20.02 -26.13
C PHE A 733 -2.51 -21.30 -26.58
N THR A 734 -1.87 -22.04 -25.67
CA THR A 734 -1.22 -23.33 -25.99
C THR A 734 -2.21 -24.36 -26.56
N ALA A 735 -3.48 -24.32 -26.17
CA ALA A 735 -4.54 -25.18 -26.71
C ALA A 735 -5.00 -24.77 -28.14
N LEU A 736 -4.85 -23.51 -28.52
CA LEU A 736 -5.20 -22.97 -29.86
C LEU A 736 -4.06 -23.12 -30.89
N LEU A 737 -2.84 -23.34 -30.40
CA LEU A 737 -1.62 -23.51 -31.21
C LEU A 737 -1.17 -24.98 -31.27
N GLY A 738 -1.81 -25.90 -30.52
CA GLY A 738 -1.52 -27.34 -30.48
C GLY A 738 -2.52 -28.19 -31.27
N GLY A 739 -2.02 -29.15 -32.05
CA GLY A 739 -2.75 -29.88 -33.08
C GLY A 739 -3.93 -30.73 -32.59
N HIS A 740 -5.12 -30.45 -33.12
CA HIS A 740 -6.15 -31.46 -33.31
C HIS A 740 -6.83 -31.35 -34.68
N THR A 741 -7.11 -32.54 -35.18
CA THR A 741 -7.64 -32.96 -36.47
C THR A 741 -8.97 -32.31 -36.88
N GLN A 742 -9.04 -32.00 -38.18
CA GLN A 742 -10.21 -31.84 -39.05
C GLN A 742 -11.59 -31.70 -38.38
N ASN A 743 -12.25 -30.57 -38.64
CA ASN A 743 -13.61 -30.59 -39.15
C ASN A 743 -13.83 -29.43 -40.14
N ARG A 744 -14.55 -29.73 -41.22
CA ARG A 744 -14.87 -28.93 -42.44
C ARG A 744 -14.29 -27.51 -42.49
N ARG A 745 -13.29 -27.32 -43.36
CA ARG A 745 -12.84 -26.01 -43.84
C ARG A 745 -13.99 -25.34 -44.61
N GLU A 746 -14.74 -24.47 -43.96
CA GLU A 746 -15.39 -23.38 -44.69
C GLU A 746 -14.28 -22.44 -45.15
N CYS A 747 -14.17 -22.25 -46.46
CA CYS A 747 -13.33 -21.21 -47.02
C CYS A 747 -13.88 -19.86 -46.57
N LEU A 748 -13.33 -19.30 -45.49
CA LEU A 748 -13.43 -17.86 -45.25
C LEU A 748 -13.03 -17.15 -46.56
N PRO A 749 -13.72 -16.06 -46.95
CA PRO A 749 -13.47 -15.39 -48.22
C PRO A 749 -11.97 -15.05 -48.39
N LYS A 750 -11.55 -14.95 -49.67
CA LYS A 750 -10.18 -14.61 -50.10
C LYS A 750 -9.52 -13.59 -49.17
N PRO A 751 -8.17 -13.65 -48.97
CA PRO A 751 -7.45 -12.72 -48.11
C PRO A 751 -8.00 -11.32 -48.32
N LEU A 752 -8.42 -10.70 -47.21
CA LEU A 752 -8.96 -9.35 -47.21
C LEU A 752 -8.11 -8.52 -48.18
N PRO A 753 -8.71 -7.85 -49.19
CA PRO A 753 -7.92 -7.06 -50.12
C PRO A 753 -7.03 -6.12 -49.32
N CYS A 754 -5.76 -6.01 -49.73
CA CYS A 754 -4.83 -5.00 -49.25
C CYS A 754 -5.37 -3.64 -49.70
N ASP A 755 -6.43 -3.19 -49.04
CA ASP A 755 -7.10 -1.95 -49.38
C ASP A 755 -6.35 -0.81 -48.70
N HIS A 756 -5.44 -0.20 -49.44
CA HIS A 756 -4.75 1.04 -49.08
C HIS A 756 -5.70 2.24 -49.00
N THR A 757 -6.98 2.06 -49.30
CA THR A 757 -8.06 3.06 -49.16
C THR A 757 -8.97 2.83 -47.95
N ALA A 758 -8.73 1.79 -47.14
CA ALA A 758 -9.53 1.52 -45.96
C ALA A 758 -9.43 2.66 -44.93
N ILE A 759 -10.60 3.17 -44.50
CA ILE A 759 -10.76 4.24 -43.49
C ILE A 759 -10.11 3.88 -42.14
N TYR A 760 -9.92 2.59 -41.89
CA TYR A 760 -9.42 2.02 -40.64
C TYR A 760 -8.17 1.15 -40.91
N SER A 761 -6.97 1.74 -40.76
CA SER A 761 -5.71 1.01 -40.86
C SER A 761 -4.95 1.04 -39.54
N PHE A 762 -5.21 0.05 -38.69
CA PHE A 762 -4.72 -0.03 -37.31
C PHE A 762 -3.26 -0.50 -37.18
N ASP A 763 -2.64 -0.99 -38.26
CA ASP A 763 -1.29 -1.56 -38.23
C ASP A 763 -0.44 -1.11 -39.44
N LEU A 764 -0.86 -0.06 -40.16
CA LEU A 764 0.01 0.55 -41.17
C LEU A 764 0.71 1.79 -40.59
N PRO A 765 2.00 1.97 -40.86
CA PRO A 765 2.68 3.24 -40.58
C PRO A 765 1.90 4.40 -41.19
N ARG A 766 1.91 5.54 -40.50
CA ARG A 766 1.31 6.75 -41.02
C ARG A 766 2.03 7.18 -42.30
N THR A 767 1.33 7.18 -43.43
CA THR A 767 1.87 7.61 -44.73
C THR A 767 1.26 8.91 -45.24
N LYS A 768 0.24 9.47 -44.56
CA LYS A 768 -0.48 10.68 -44.98
C LYS A 768 -0.55 11.74 -43.86
N GLY A 769 -0.57 13.01 -44.28
CA GLY A 769 -0.81 14.17 -43.43
C GLY A 769 -2.30 14.30 -43.04
N ARG A 770 -2.62 15.23 -42.13
CA ARG A 770 -4.03 15.53 -41.75
C ARG A 770 -4.89 15.98 -42.93
N ASN A 771 -4.27 16.51 -43.97
CA ASN A 771 -4.91 16.93 -45.22
C ASN A 771 -5.04 15.79 -46.25
N GLY A 772 -4.72 14.54 -45.89
CA GLY A 772 -4.79 13.38 -46.77
C GLY A 772 -3.67 13.26 -47.81
N ARG A 773 -2.75 14.24 -47.89
CA ARG A 773 -1.60 14.19 -48.81
C ARG A 773 -0.52 13.23 -48.28
N PRO A 774 0.24 12.54 -49.15
CA PRO A 774 1.38 11.72 -48.73
C PRO A 774 2.39 12.52 -47.89
N LEU A 775 2.94 11.89 -46.86
CA LEU A 775 4.06 12.44 -46.11
C LEU A 775 5.34 12.44 -46.97
N PRO A 776 6.24 13.41 -46.79
CA PRO A 776 7.54 13.37 -47.45
C PRO A 776 8.34 12.14 -47.00
N SER A 777 9.16 11.59 -47.91
CA SER A 777 10.06 10.47 -47.59
C SER A 777 10.97 10.86 -46.41
N ALA A 778 11.17 9.95 -45.46
CA ALA A 778 12.06 10.16 -44.32
C ALA A 778 13.49 10.52 -44.77
N ARG A 779 13.93 9.99 -45.92
CA ARG A 779 15.23 10.33 -46.51
C ARG A 779 15.26 11.77 -47.03
N HIS A 780 14.20 12.21 -47.68
CA HIS A 780 14.09 13.60 -48.15
C HIS A 780 14.09 14.58 -46.96
N VAL A 781 13.36 14.27 -45.88
CA VAL A 781 13.38 15.06 -44.64
C VAL A 781 14.78 15.08 -44.02
N SER A 782 15.46 13.93 -43.95
CA SER A 782 16.82 13.83 -43.43
C SER A 782 17.81 14.70 -44.21
N ASN A 783 17.73 14.70 -45.54
CA ASN A 783 18.59 15.53 -46.38
C ASN A 783 18.31 17.04 -46.23
N LEU A 784 17.07 17.44 -45.91
CA LEU A 784 16.72 18.86 -45.75
C LEU A 784 17.00 19.41 -44.35
N VAL A 785 16.71 18.62 -43.31
CA VAL A 785 16.75 19.07 -41.91
C VAL A 785 18.15 18.92 -41.32
N HIS A 786 18.88 17.88 -41.71
CA HIS A 786 20.21 17.57 -41.18
C HIS A 786 21.33 17.95 -42.16
N LEU A 787 21.15 19.06 -42.90
CA LEU A 787 22.24 19.64 -43.67
C LEU A 787 23.36 20.03 -42.70
N GLU A 788 24.53 19.41 -42.82
CA GLU A 788 25.73 19.96 -42.21
C GLU A 788 25.89 21.37 -42.75
N ALA A 789 25.89 22.36 -41.85
CA ALA A 789 26.19 23.74 -42.21
C ALA A 789 27.64 23.75 -42.70
N LEU A 790 27.84 23.64 -44.01
CA LEU A 790 29.09 23.99 -44.68
C LEU A 790 28.89 25.42 -45.20
N PRO A 791 29.38 26.47 -44.52
CA PRO A 791 29.56 27.75 -45.17
C PRO A 791 30.67 27.59 -46.21
N GLU A 792 30.49 28.25 -47.36
CA GLU A 792 31.38 28.19 -48.53
C GLU A 792 32.83 28.65 -48.29
N ASN A 793 33.20 29.01 -47.05
CA ASN A 793 34.56 29.36 -46.65
C ASN A 793 34.74 29.08 -45.15
N GLU A 794 35.24 27.89 -44.81
CA GLU A 794 36.12 27.58 -43.66
C GLU A 794 35.95 26.12 -43.20
N SER A 795 37.09 25.46 -43.03
CA SER A 795 37.26 24.05 -42.68
C SER A 795 37.06 23.74 -41.19
N GLU A 796 36.00 24.24 -40.56
CA GLU A 796 35.75 23.97 -39.14
C GLU A 796 34.35 23.38 -38.87
N SER A 797 34.32 22.08 -38.56
CA SER A 797 33.18 21.48 -37.87
C SER A 797 32.93 22.23 -36.56
N ARG A 798 31.72 22.78 -36.38
CA ARG A 798 31.32 23.49 -35.16
C ARG A 798 31.10 22.51 -34.01
N PHE A 799 32.16 22.15 -33.29
CA PHE A 799 32.04 21.38 -32.06
C PHE A 799 31.49 22.23 -30.92
N HIS A 800 30.69 21.63 -30.03
CA HIS A 800 30.15 22.32 -28.88
C HIS A 800 31.26 22.61 -27.85
N VAL A 801 31.57 23.89 -27.61
CA VAL A 801 32.72 24.34 -26.79
C VAL A 801 32.71 23.88 -25.32
N LYS A 802 31.56 23.46 -24.79
CA LYS A 802 31.39 23.09 -23.36
C LYS A 802 31.22 21.60 -23.09
N PHE A 803 30.81 20.80 -24.07
CA PHE A 803 30.38 19.41 -23.83
C PHE A 803 31.21 18.46 -24.69
N SER A 804 31.76 17.43 -24.06
CA SER A 804 32.46 16.36 -24.77
C SER A 804 31.47 15.36 -25.38
N HIS A 805 31.99 14.49 -26.25
CA HIS A 805 31.25 13.33 -26.77
C HIS A 805 30.66 12.43 -25.68
N MET A 806 31.11 12.54 -24.42
CA MET A 806 30.54 11.79 -23.30
C MET A 806 29.05 12.08 -23.08
N VAL A 807 28.57 13.28 -23.44
CA VAL A 807 27.13 13.60 -23.37
C VAL A 807 26.32 12.74 -24.35
N MET A 808 26.80 12.58 -25.58
CA MET A 808 26.16 11.69 -26.56
C MET A 808 26.29 10.21 -26.14
N GLN A 809 27.45 9.81 -25.62
CA GLN A 809 27.66 8.43 -25.18
C GLN A 809 26.76 8.08 -23.99
N PHE A 810 26.59 8.99 -23.03
CA PHE A 810 25.67 8.80 -21.91
C PHE A 810 24.21 8.80 -22.35
N GLY A 811 23.86 9.62 -23.35
CA GLY A 811 22.55 9.56 -24.01
C GLY A 811 22.26 8.20 -24.63
N GLN A 812 23.22 7.59 -25.33
CA GLN A 812 23.08 6.22 -25.85
C GLN A 812 22.98 5.16 -24.74
N ILE A 813 23.72 5.33 -23.64
CA ILE A 813 23.62 4.42 -22.47
C ILE A 813 22.21 4.49 -21.87
N LEU A 814 21.70 5.70 -21.61
CA LEU A 814 20.35 5.90 -21.09
C LEU A 814 19.29 5.34 -22.05
N ASP A 815 19.43 5.60 -23.35
CA ASP A 815 18.48 5.09 -24.36
C ASP A 815 18.46 3.56 -24.39
N HIS A 816 19.62 2.90 -24.34
CA HIS A 816 19.73 1.44 -24.34
C HIS A 816 19.32 0.80 -23.00
N ASP A 817 19.39 1.54 -21.88
CA ASP A 817 18.89 1.09 -20.57
C ASP A 817 17.38 1.25 -20.46
N MET A 818 16.83 2.30 -21.07
CA MET A 818 15.40 2.58 -21.06
C MET A 818 14.61 1.86 -22.16
N THR A 819 15.19 1.69 -23.34
CA THR A 819 14.46 1.23 -24.53
C THR A 819 15.27 0.29 -25.42
N HIS A 820 14.63 -0.78 -25.87
CA HIS A 820 15.12 -1.60 -26.98
C HIS A 820 13.92 -2.09 -27.79
N SER A 821 13.81 -1.65 -29.04
CA SER A 821 12.68 -1.98 -29.94
C SER A 821 13.12 -2.98 -31.00
N PRO A 822 13.01 -4.30 -30.76
CA PRO A 822 13.51 -5.30 -31.69
C PRO A 822 12.76 -5.26 -33.04
N VAL A 823 13.47 -5.57 -34.12
CA VAL A 823 12.88 -5.61 -35.48
C VAL A 823 12.20 -6.93 -35.75
N ALA A 824 11.14 -6.91 -36.58
CA ALA A 824 10.45 -8.11 -37.03
C ALA A 824 11.38 -9.05 -37.79
N ARG A 825 11.19 -10.35 -37.57
CA ARG A 825 12.01 -11.43 -38.14
C ARG A 825 11.11 -12.42 -38.85
N GLY A 826 11.64 -13.02 -39.91
CA GLY A 826 11.00 -14.14 -40.58
C GLY A 826 11.06 -15.42 -39.72
N PRO A 827 10.50 -16.52 -40.22
CA PRO A 827 10.52 -17.83 -39.55
C PRO A 827 11.92 -18.25 -39.15
N ASN A 828 12.02 -18.96 -38.03
CA ASN A 828 13.30 -19.39 -37.46
C ASN A 828 14.28 -18.23 -37.23
N ASN A 829 13.77 -17.03 -36.90
CA ASN A 829 14.53 -15.83 -36.62
C ASN A 829 15.34 -15.27 -37.82
N ALA A 830 14.92 -15.59 -39.05
CA ALA A 830 15.58 -15.14 -40.27
C ALA A 830 15.47 -13.61 -40.45
N ILE A 831 16.55 -12.97 -40.93
CA ILE A 831 16.54 -11.53 -41.27
C ILE A 831 15.72 -11.31 -42.54
N LEU A 832 14.77 -10.38 -42.49
CA LEU A 832 13.97 -9.99 -43.64
C LEU A 832 14.77 -9.04 -44.55
N ASN A 833 14.98 -9.42 -45.82
CA ASN A 833 15.65 -8.56 -46.79
C ASN A 833 14.67 -7.57 -47.43
N CYS A 834 14.39 -6.47 -46.74
CA CYS A 834 13.47 -5.43 -47.19
C CYS A 834 14.10 -4.40 -48.14
N SER A 835 15.13 -4.76 -48.91
CA SER A 835 15.87 -3.80 -49.77
C SER A 835 15.11 -3.39 -51.03
N ARG A 836 14.18 -4.23 -51.50
CA ARG A 836 13.34 -3.90 -52.67
C ARG A 836 12.18 -3.01 -52.26
N CYS A 837 11.85 -2.03 -53.09
CA CYS A 837 10.73 -1.11 -52.83
C CYS A 837 9.36 -1.81 -52.78
N ASP A 838 9.20 -2.97 -53.42
CA ASP A 838 7.98 -3.78 -53.42
C ASP A 838 7.97 -4.87 -52.32
N SER A 839 8.93 -4.85 -51.39
CA SER A 839 9.09 -5.91 -50.38
C SER A 839 7.94 -5.99 -49.38
N PHE A 840 7.18 -4.92 -49.17
CA PHE A 840 5.95 -4.96 -48.35
C PHE A 840 4.93 -5.97 -48.91
N ASP A 841 4.69 -5.95 -50.22
CA ASP A 841 3.70 -6.81 -50.88
C ASP A 841 4.28 -8.17 -51.28
N THR A 842 5.56 -8.20 -51.65
CA THR A 842 6.20 -9.38 -52.25
C THR A 842 6.94 -10.27 -51.24
N LEU A 843 7.35 -9.72 -50.11
CA LEU A 843 8.13 -10.44 -49.08
C LEU A 843 7.33 -10.56 -47.77
N SER A 844 7.16 -9.45 -47.06
CA SER A 844 6.57 -9.40 -45.72
C SER A 844 5.90 -8.06 -45.47
N VAL A 845 4.74 -8.08 -44.80
CA VAL A 845 4.04 -6.86 -44.35
C VAL A 845 4.84 -6.05 -43.32
N HIS A 846 5.90 -6.65 -42.78
CA HIS A 846 6.84 -5.98 -41.88
C HIS A 846 7.95 -5.24 -42.63
N CYS A 847 8.07 -5.39 -43.96
CA CYS A 847 8.98 -4.59 -44.76
C CYS A 847 8.39 -3.23 -45.07
N PHE A 848 9.08 -2.15 -44.72
CA PHE A 848 8.63 -0.78 -45.00
C PHE A 848 9.79 0.05 -45.59
N PRO A 849 10.25 -0.31 -46.80
CA PRO A 849 11.43 0.29 -47.42
C PRO A 849 11.29 1.80 -47.64
N ILE A 850 12.38 2.55 -47.46
CA ILE A 850 12.41 4.01 -47.66
C ILE A 850 12.89 4.28 -49.10
N GLN A 851 12.00 4.79 -49.95
CA GLN A 851 12.36 5.12 -51.33
C GLN A 851 13.35 6.28 -51.39
N ILE A 852 14.39 6.09 -52.21
CA ILE A 852 15.41 7.10 -52.50
C ILE A 852 14.92 7.98 -53.63
N ASP A 853 14.91 9.28 -53.40
CA ASP A 853 14.48 10.27 -54.39
C ASP A 853 15.53 10.39 -55.52
N PRO A 854 15.14 10.62 -56.79
CA PRO A 854 16.09 10.89 -57.86
C PRO A 854 17.04 12.07 -57.59
N SER A 855 16.64 13.03 -56.74
CA SER A 855 17.43 14.20 -56.33
C SER A 855 18.29 13.98 -55.08
N ASP A 856 18.37 12.74 -54.55
CA ASP A 856 19.19 12.45 -53.37
C ASP A 856 20.69 12.72 -53.65
N PRO A 857 21.36 13.52 -52.82
CA PRO A 857 22.74 13.92 -53.09
C PRO A 857 23.78 12.81 -52.89
N HIS A 858 23.40 11.68 -52.26
CA HIS A 858 24.34 10.62 -51.90
C HIS A 858 24.05 9.29 -52.61
N PHE A 859 22.78 8.97 -52.87
CA PHE A 859 22.38 7.68 -53.44
C PHE A 859 21.58 7.87 -54.73
N PRO A 860 21.88 7.14 -55.82
CA PRO A 860 21.07 7.22 -57.04
C PRO A 860 19.68 6.65 -56.79
N GLY A 861 18.63 7.36 -57.24
CA GLY A 861 17.23 6.95 -57.05
C GLY A 861 16.81 5.66 -57.78
N ARG A 862 17.67 5.10 -58.64
CA ARG A 862 17.46 3.83 -59.33
C ARG A 862 18.73 2.96 -59.31
N HIS A 863 18.54 1.65 -59.38
CA HIS A 863 19.60 0.67 -59.62
C HIS A 863 20.03 0.68 -61.10
N SER A 864 21.15 0.02 -61.41
CA SER A 864 21.69 -0.08 -62.78
C SER A 864 20.76 -0.81 -63.76
N ASP A 865 19.82 -1.61 -63.26
CA ASP A 865 18.79 -2.31 -64.04
C ASP A 865 17.52 -1.46 -64.26
N GLY A 866 17.53 -0.20 -63.80
CA GLY A 866 16.40 0.73 -63.92
C GLY A 866 15.32 0.57 -62.84
N SER A 867 15.43 -0.41 -61.93
CA SER A 867 14.50 -0.57 -60.81
C SER A 867 14.65 0.56 -59.77
N PRO A 868 13.58 0.98 -59.08
CA PRO A 868 13.66 2.01 -58.05
C PRO A 868 14.53 1.56 -56.88
N ARG A 869 15.38 2.45 -56.37
CA ARG A 869 16.25 2.16 -55.24
C ARG A 869 15.57 2.52 -53.92
N CYS A 870 15.63 1.61 -52.96
CA CYS A 870 15.14 1.81 -51.61
C CYS A 870 16.21 1.51 -50.57
N MET A 871 16.16 2.23 -49.44
CA MET A 871 16.88 1.84 -48.23
C MET A 871 16.07 0.77 -47.50
N PRO A 872 16.70 -0.34 -47.09
CA PRO A 872 16.01 -1.39 -46.38
C PRO A 872 15.58 -0.91 -45.00
N PHE A 873 14.31 -1.14 -44.66
CA PHE A 873 13.78 -0.84 -43.35
C PHE A 873 12.73 -1.88 -42.98
N THR A 874 12.88 -2.45 -41.79
CA THR A 874 12.01 -3.47 -41.23
C THR A 874 11.32 -2.90 -40.01
N ARG A 875 10.01 -3.09 -39.91
CA ARG A 875 9.20 -2.62 -38.80
C ARG A 875 9.60 -3.33 -37.51
N SER A 876 9.45 -2.65 -36.37
CA SER A 876 9.60 -3.26 -35.05
C SER A 876 8.57 -4.36 -34.82
N LEU A 877 8.87 -5.31 -33.93
CA LEU A 877 7.92 -6.34 -33.49
C LEU A 877 6.70 -5.71 -32.83
N LEU A 878 5.55 -6.35 -33.00
CA LEU A 878 4.33 -5.99 -32.31
C LEU A 878 4.45 -6.33 -30.82
N GLY A 879 4.01 -5.41 -29.96
CA GLY A 879 4.10 -5.54 -28.50
C GLY A 879 2.77 -5.42 -27.75
N GLN A 880 1.65 -5.37 -28.46
CA GLN A 880 0.33 -5.13 -27.83
C GLN A 880 -0.17 -6.37 -27.09
N LEU A 881 -0.67 -6.16 -25.86
CA LEU A 881 -1.24 -7.21 -25.02
C LEU A 881 -2.76 -7.09 -24.85
N THR A 882 -3.36 -6.08 -25.47
CA THR A 882 -4.79 -5.78 -25.46
C THR A 882 -5.32 -5.65 -26.89
N LEU A 883 -6.64 -5.57 -27.06
CA LEU A 883 -7.24 -5.26 -28.36
C LEU A 883 -7.03 -3.78 -28.70
N GLY A 884 -6.87 -3.46 -29.98
CA GLY A 884 -6.63 -2.09 -30.45
C GLY A 884 -5.33 -1.98 -31.25
N SER A 885 -4.78 -0.77 -31.32
CA SER A 885 -3.46 -0.44 -31.88
C SER A 885 -2.69 0.47 -30.95
#